data_AF-A0A821E1P6-F1
#
_entry.id   AF-A0A821E1P6-F1
#
_cell.length_a   1.000
_cell.length_b   1.000
_cell.length_c   1.000
_cell.angle_alpha   90.00
_cell.angle_beta   90.00
_cell.angle_gamma   90.00
#
_symmetry.space_group_name_H-M   'P 1'
#
loop_
_entity.id
_entity.type
_entity.pdbx_description
1 polymer ?
#
loop_
_entity_poly.entity_id
_entity_poly.type
_entity_poly.pdbx_seq_one_letter_code
_entity_poly.pdbx_strand_id
1 'polypeptide(L)'
;MSTFDQSSKIPPLTAVNNASSQRNLESITLIWYDPNIDETNGTKQTMNELREINNSVVFHTDLDACIGYIKNVTAEKIFLVTSGKFAERILEKNHELSQVDSIFIFCSKPDRYEKLIQKYSKLIGIYVQRQDLLNSLRENIILVEKHLETFSFYSQHKQKSTRDLSKESAEFLWFQMFKDVILRLPRDSHAKQQMIEFCRYYYYGNEKELKFICEFARDYKSNMAIRWYTKETFLYKTVNKVLRTEDLEQLHTFRFFIADLSLNLSTEYEKLIRKGEKIIMLYRGLKMEKEELETLKQNEHSLISTNGFLSTSRSKEQALAFAQKPTKRTDTIAVLYEIECNIEQTDSIIFADIAKFSDYPNEAEVLFDLGSTFEIISAKKNAELNLYLVKLKASDKGSKVAKEYIELNRKDEDETSLELIFGKLLIDMGQYDQSLKYFQSLLVNDQTQKDDIAKINNLIGSTYYNKGDLDKALEYYQLAYDLMMNDKPIRIKDSARPLTNIGLIYHRKGQYSRALELYLKSIEIFETYYGKEHITATKTLTNIGNIYTESRQYHRALQYYKNIRRIQQLYLPSDHLATAMTLNNIAVVYTKMNAIDRALEYYQQSLDMKKRILPPDHNDIRVTMANIADINTEINRLHYPVSYSKMCQASTAKSTILTQNKPPFIHTIPANAIWVQNGITVAGSKVSGDATNQLNWPYDLFVDDDQTVFIADNGNHRIMQWKNGGTTNGQVVAGGKGQGNGLHQLSYPTDVLIDKETDSLIICDRDNRRTVRWSLRSGATQGEILTGHIDCRGLAMDEQRYLYLSDTEKHEVRRYQLGEKNGTLVAGGNGKGGGRNQLNEPTYLFVDRQRNVYVSDSSNHRVMKWNKGAKEGIVIAGGHGQGNALTQLSHPNGIFVDTLGTLYVADSHNHRVMRWTQGDKKQGTVIVGGNGEGEGGNQFNGPTGLSFDRHGNLYVVDMGNHRVQRFSIE
;
A
#
# COMPACT_ATOMS: atom_id res chain seq x y z
N MET A 1 -56.24 1.51 28.05
CA MET A 1 -57.22 2.16 27.14
C MET A 1 -56.81 3.60 26.95
N SER A 2 -56.10 3.90 25.85
CA SER A 2 -56.23 5.11 25.03
C SER A 2 -55.17 5.02 23.94
N THR A 3 -55.69 4.78 22.74
CA THR A 3 -55.10 4.90 21.40
C THR A 3 -53.80 5.70 21.29
N PHE A 4 -52.69 5.01 21.02
CA PHE A 4 -51.50 5.61 20.41
C PHE A 4 -51.58 5.47 18.89
N ASP A 5 -51.44 6.63 18.26
CA ASP A 5 -51.64 6.96 16.86
C ASP A 5 -50.65 6.22 15.93
N GLN A 6 -51.20 5.59 14.89
CA GLN A 6 -50.46 4.95 13.81
C GLN A 6 -50.01 5.99 12.77
N SER A 7 -49.02 6.82 13.10
CA SER A 7 -48.43 7.74 12.10
C SER A 7 -47.02 8.23 12.45
N SER A 8 -46.10 7.30 12.70
CA SER A 8 -44.66 7.56 12.45
C SER A 8 -43.97 6.25 12.05
N LYS A 9 -44.16 5.87 10.79
CA LYS A 9 -43.30 4.88 10.14
C LYS A 9 -41.89 5.46 10.07
N ILE A 10 -41.07 5.16 11.07
CA ILE A 10 -39.60 5.22 10.93
C ILE A 10 -39.28 4.23 9.79
N PRO A 11 -38.67 4.68 8.68
CA PRO A 11 -38.32 3.77 7.60
C PRO A 11 -37.27 2.77 8.11
N PRO A 12 -37.25 1.53 7.58
CA PRO A 12 -36.24 0.55 7.97
C PRO A 12 -34.85 1.13 7.71
N LEU A 13 -33.99 1.13 8.73
CA LEU A 13 -32.55 1.37 8.59
C LEU A 13 -32.01 0.30 7.63
N THR A 14 -31.99 0.63 6.35
CA THR A 14 -31.32 -0.14 5.32
C THR A 14 -29.83 -0.16 5.66
N ALA A 15 -29.28 -1.36 5.79
CA ALA A 15 -27.85 -1.60 5.92
C ALA A 15 -27.12 -0.85 4.79
N VAL A 16 -26.45 0.25 5.14
CA VAL A 16 -25.59 0.97 4.22
C VAL A 16 -24.31 0.17 4.10
N ASN A 17 -24.16 -0.51 2.95
CA ASN A 17 -22.90 -1.11 2.51
C ASN A 17 -21.84 -0.01 2.40
N ASN A 18 -20.98 0.10 3.41
CA ASN A 18 -19.75 0.88 3.32
C ASN A 18 -18.66 0.00 2.70
N ALA A 19 -18.46 0.17 1.39
CA ALA A 19 -17.27 -0.32 0.70
C ALA A 19 -16.05 0.51 1.15
N SER A 20 -15.35 0.04 2.18
CA SER A 20 -13.96 0.43 2.45
C SER A 20 -13.08 -0.81 2.34
N SER A 21 -11.95 -0.64 1.66
CA SER A 21 -11.05 -1.69 1.18
C SER A 21 -10.57 -2.65 2.27
N GLN A 22 -10.74 -3.96 2.00
CA GLN A 22 -10.18 -5.14 2.69
C GLN A 22 -10.09 -5.06 4.22
N ARG A 23 -11.03 -5.73 4.90
CA ARG A 23 -10.82 -6.49 6.14
C ARG A 23 -11.98 -7.49 6.33
N ASN A 24 -11.64 -8.75 6.59
CA ASN A 24 -12.58 -9.80 6.97
C ASN A 24 -13.32 -9.35 8.24
N LEU A 25 -14.61 -9.05 8.13
CA LEU A 25 -15.49 -9.06 9.30
C LEU A 25 -16.01 -10.49 9.43
N GLU A 26 -16.15 -10.96 10.65
CA GLU A 26 -16.29 -12.38 10.95
C GLU A 26 -17.51 -12.63 11.86
N SER A 27 -18.70 -12.28 11.36
CA SER A 27 -19.91 -12.98 11.80
C SER A 27 -20.03 -14.32 11.10
N ILE A 28 -20.66 -15.28 11.77
CA ILE A 28 -21.06 -16.52 11.13
C ILE A 28 -22.51 -16.36 10.66
N THR A 29 -22.78 -16.77 9.42
CA THR A 29 -24.14 -16.92 8.91
C THR A 29 -24.39 -18.35 8.52
N LEU A 30 -25.46 -18.91 9.06
CA LEU A 30 -25.88 -20.28 8.77
C LEU A 30 -26.90 -20.25 7.63
N ILE A 31 -26.52 -20.83 6.50
CA ILE A 31 -27.40 -20.96 5.34
C ILE A 31 -27.93 -22.38 5.28
N TRP A 32 -29.25 -22.53 5.16
CA TRP A 32 -29.87 -23.80 4.85
C TRP A 32 -30.46 -23.74 3.44
N TYR A 33 -29.85 -24.48 2.52
CA TYR A 33 -30.37 -24.66 1.17
C TYR A 33 -31.16 -25.96 1.06
N ASP A 34 -32.45 -25.84 0.78
CA ASP A 34 -33.30 -26.97 0.41
C ASP A 34 -34.41 -26.51 -0.54
N PRO A 35 -34.42 -26.96 -1.81
CA PRO A 35 -35.46 -26.57 -2.77
C PRO A 35 -36.83 -27.18 -2.45
N ASN A 36 -36.92 -28.13 -1.51
CA ASN A 36 -38.19 -28.72 -1.06
C ASN A 36 -38.60 -28.24 0.34
N ILE A 37 -38.07 -27.10 0.82
CA ILE A 37 -38.56 -26.50 2.06
C ILE A 37 -40.02 -26.09 1.87
N ASP A 38 -40.93 -26.82 2.52
CA ASP A 38 -42.32 -26.42 2.69
C ASP A 38 -42.52 -25.73 4.05
N GLU A 39 -43.45 -24.78 4.16
CA GLU A 39 -43.82 -24.04 5.40
C GLU A 39 -44.52 -24.91 6.47
N THR A 40 -44.22 -26.21 6.53
CA THR A 40 -44.73 -27.13 7.54
C THR A 40 -44.19 -26.80 8.94
N ASN A 41 -44.87 -27.30 9.99
CA ASN A 41 -44.43 -27.14 11.38
C ASN A 41 -43.00 -27.67 11.63
N GLY A 42 -42.55 -28.68 10.87
CA GLY A 42 -41.19 -29.22 10.99
C GLY A 42 -40.09 -28.24 10.56
N THR A 43 -40.37 -27.40 9.55
CA THR A 43 -39.43 -26.37 9.07
C THR A 43 -39.31 -25.23 10.08
N LYS A 44 -40.44 -24.80 10.68
CA LYS A 44 -40.45 -23.79 11.76
C LYS A 44 -39.68 -24.27 12.99
N GLN A 45 -39.86 -25.54 13.38
CA GLN A 45 -39.10 -26.13 14.47
C GLN A 45 -37.59 -26.14 14.18
N THR A 46 -37.20 -26.60 12.98
CA THR A 46 -35.79 -26.62 12.55
C THR A 46 -35.19 -25.21 12.53
N MET A 47 -35.96 -24.21 12.10
CA MET A 47 -35.54 -22.81 12.13
C MET A 47 -35.27 -22.31 13.56
N ASN A 48 -36.15 -22.62 14.51
CA ASN A 48 -35.96 -22.22 15.91
C ASN A 48 -34.72 -22.91 16.52
N GLU A 49 -34.54 -24.20 16.25
CA GLU A 49 -33.38 -24.98 16.71
C GLU A 49 -32.05 -24.45 16.13
N LEU A 50 -32.03 -24.02 14.86
CA LEU A 50 -30.86 -23.40 14.25
C LEU A 50 -30.60 -21.99 14.83
N ARG A 51 -31.66 -21.23 15.14
CA ARG A 51 -31.54 -19.90 15.77
C ARG A 51 -30.97 -19.96 17.17
N GLU A 52 -31.19 -21.05 17.90
CA GLU A 52 -30.51 -21.29 19.19
C GLU A 52 -29.00 -21.48 19.03
N ILE A 53 -28.54 -22.00 17.88
CA ILE A 53 -27.13 -22.21 17.57
C ILE A 53 -26.50 -20.88 17.13
N ASN A 54 -27.10 -20.23 16.13
CA ASN A 54 -26.64 -18.97 15.59
C ASN A 54 -27.83 -18.08 15.26
N ASN A 55 -27.77 -16.80 15.62
CA ASN A 55 -28.89 -15.89 15.41
C ASN A 55 -29.07 -15.51 13.92
N SER A 56 -27.98 -15.54 13.14
CA SER A 56 -28.01 -15.29 11.69
C SER A 56 -28.26 -16.60 10.91
N VAL A 57 -29.54 -16.87 10.62
CA VAL A 57 -29.98 -18.05 9.84
C VAL A 57 -30.75 -17.60 8.61
N VAL A 58 -30.33 -18.07 7.44
CA VAL A 58 -30.94 -17.75 6.15
C VAL A 58 -31.35 -19.03 5.43
N PHE A 59 -32.55 -19.03 4.84
CA PHE A 59 -33.06 -20.15 4.07
C PHE A 59 -33.14 -19.79 2.59
N HIS A 60 -32.71 -20.70 1.73
CA HIS A 60 -32.84 -20.56 0.29
C HIS A 60 -33.45 -21.81 -0.34
N THR A 61 -34.44 -21.60 -1.21
CA THR A 61 -35.05 -22.64 -2.06
C THR A 61 -34.48 -22.61 -3.47
N ASP A 62 -34.06 -21.44 -3.96
CA ASP A 62 -33.42 -21.27 -5.26
C ASP A 62 -31.89 -21.28 -5.17
N LEU A 63 -31.24 -22.02 -6.08
CA LEU A 63 -29.79 -22.25 -6.05
C LEU A 63 -29.02 -21.00 -6.45
N ASP A 64 -29.46 -20.29 -7.50
CA ASP A 64 -28.73 -19.13 -8.01
C ASP A 64 -28.90 -17.94 -7.07
N ALA A 65 -30.05 -17.80 -6.41
CA ALA A 65 -30.26 -16.86 -5.32
C ALA A 65 -29.36 -17.15 -4.11
N CYS A 66 -29.22 -18.43 -3.72
CA CYS A 66 -28.30 -18.85 -2.64
C CYS A 66 -26.84 -18.47 -2.98
N ILE A 67 -26.40 -18.78 -4.20
CA ILE A 67 -25.04 -18.46 -4.66
C ILE A 67 -24.84 -16.95 -4.77
N GLY A 68 -25.84 -16.22 -5.28
CA GLY A 68 -25.83 -14.76 -5.35
C GLY A 68 -25.69 -14.13 -3.97
N TYR A 69 -26.41 -14.67 -2.98
CA TYR A 69 -26.27 -14.24 -1.58
C TYR A 69 -24.85 -14.51 -1.07
N ILE A 70 -24.34 -15.75 -1.19
CA ILE A 70 -22.98 -16.12 -0.74
C ILE A 70 -21.90 -15.20 -1.36
N LYS A 71 -22.02 -14.85 -2.65
CA LYS A 71 -21.06 -13.99 -3.34
C LYS A 71 -21.13 -12.52 -2.93
N ASN A 72 -22.31 -12.06 -2.53
CA ASN A 72 -22.56 -10.66 -2.18
C ASN A 72 -22.41 -10.39 -0.68
N VAL A 73 -22.44 -11.42 0.16
CA VAL A 73 -22.13 -11.28 1.59
C VAL A 73 -20.65 -10.92 1.71
N THR A 74 -20.43 -9.65 2.01
CA THR A 74 -19.13 -9.14 2.41
C THR A 74 -19.02 -9.34 3.91
N ALA A 75 -17.97 -10.02 4.35
CA ALA A 75 -17.55 -10.00 5.74
C ALA A 75 -18.39 -10.88 6.70
N GLU A 76 -18.73 -12.10 6.25
CA GLU A 76 -19.23 -13.18 7.11
C GLU A 76 -18.65 -14.54 6.67
N LYS A 77 -18.40 -15.43 7.64
CA LYS A 77 -18.11 -16.85 7.39
C LYS A 77 -19.41 -17.63 7.26
N ILE A 78 -19.54 -18.36 6.16
CA ILE A 78 -20.78 -19.05 5.80
C ILE A 78 -20.69 -20.52 6.16
N PHE A 79 -21.70 -20.98 6.91
CA PHE A 79 -21.94 -22.37 7.24
C PHE A 79 -23.13 -22.87 6.42
N LEU A 80 -22.86 -23.69 5.41
CA LEU A 80 -23.87 -24.11 4.45
C LEU A 80 -24.37 -25.52 4.75
N VAL A 81 -25.64 -25.66 5.06
CA VAL A 81 -26.35 -26.94 5.12
C VAL A 81 -27.08 -27.17 3.80
N THR A 82 -26.92 -28.36 3.21
CA THR A 82 -27.59 -28.74 1.96
C THR A 82 -28.13 -30.16 1.99
N SER A 83 -29.17 -30.44 1.21
CA SER A 83 -29.69 -31.80 1.06
C SER A 83 -28.87 -32.65 0.08
N GLY A 84 -28.76 -33.95 0.35
CA GLY A 84 -27.91 -34.86 -0.44
C GLY A 84 -28.19 -34.84 -1.95
N LYS A 85 -29.45 -34.65 -2.37
CA LYS A 85 -29.86 -34.62 -3.79
C LYS A 85 -29.15 -33.52 -4.60
N PHE A 86 -28.72 -32.43 -3.95
CA PHE A 86 -28.11 -31.26 -4.62
C PHE A 86 -26.66 -31.01 -4.18
N ALA A 87 -26.11 -31.88 -3.32
CA ALA A 87 -24.79 -31.72 -2.73
C ALA A 87 -23.69 -31.55 -3.79
N GLU A 88 -23.67 -32.38 -4.84
CA GLU A 88 -22.64 -32.29 -5.90
C GLU A 88 -22.66 -30.94 -6.62
N ARG A 89 -23.85 -30.47 -7.04
CA ARG A 89 -24.01 -29.16 -7.74
C ARG A 89 -23.62 -27.98 -6.85
N ILE A 90 -23.91 -28.06 -5.56
CA ILE A 90 -23.56 -27.00 -4.59
C ILE A 90 -22.06 -26.99 -4.32
N LEU A 91 -21.46 -28.18 -4.12
CA LEU A 91 -20.05 -28.30 -3.87
C LEU A 91 -19.25 -27.77 -5.06
N GLU A 92 -19.57 -28.18 -6.29
CA GLU A 92 -18.90 -27.70 -7.51
C GLU A 92 -18.88 -26.17 -7.63
N LYS A 93 -19.96 -25.49 -7.26
CA LYS A 93 -20.08 -24.03 -7.42
C LYS A 93 -19.57 -23.20 -6.22
N ASN A 94 -19.53 -23.76 -5.01
CA ASN A 94 -19.33 -22.97 -3.79
C ASN A 94 -18.10 -23.34 -2.96
N HIS A 95 -17.51 -24.53 -3.12
CA HIS A 95 -16.44 -24.97 -2.20
C HIS A 95 -15.16 -24.10 -2.27
N GLU A 96 -14.87 -23.49 -3.41
CA GLU A 96 -13.71 -22.60 -3.59
C GLU A 96 -13.97 -21.16 -3.12
N LEU A 97 -15.22 -20.79 -2.82
CA LEU A 97 -15.53 -19.44 -2.37
C LEU A 97 -14.92 -19.19 -0.99
N SER A 98 -14.16 -18.11 -0.86
CA SER A 98 -13.49 -17.72 0.38
C SER A 98 -14.46 -17.52 1.55
N GLN A 99 -15.68 -17.04 1.29
CA GLN A 99 -16.71 -16.78 2.29
C GLN A 99 -17.28 -18.07 2.92
N VAL A 100 -17.27 -19.19 2.19
CA VAL A 100 -17.79 -20.47 2.70
C VAL A 100 -16.73 -21.12 3.56
N ASP A 101 -16.99 -21.29 4.86
CA ASP A 101 -16.04 -21.91 5.78
C ASP A 101 -16.30 -23.42 5.87
N SER A 102 -17.56 -23.81 6.08
CA SER A 102 -17.96 -25.18 6.39
C SER A 102 -19.25 -25.59 5.66
N ILE A 103 -19.27 -26.81 5.10
CA ILE A 103 -20.42 -27.39 4.40
C ILE A 103 -20.87 -28.67 5.09
N PHE A 104 -22.18 -28.84 5.25
CA PHE A 104 -22.82 -29.99 5.89
C PHE A 104 -23.90 -30.56 4.96
N ILE A 105 -23.92 -31.88 4.79
CA ILE A 105 -24.94 -32.55 3.98
C ILE A 105 -25.92 -33.26 4.92
N PHE A 106 -27.21 -32.97 4.78
CA PHE A 106 -28.27 -33.69 5.48
C PHE A 106 -29.01 -34.60 4.51
N CYS A 107 -28.95 -35.93 4.70
CA CYS A 107 -29.59 -36.88 3.79
C CYS A 107 -29.91 -38.24 4.43
N SER A 108 -30.90 -38.94 3.89
CA SER A 108 -31.33 -40.27 4.35
C SER A 108 -30.45 -41.44 3.84
N LYS A 109 -29.53 -41.20 2.89
CA LYS A 109 -28.69 -42.23 2.26
C LYS A 109 -27.22 -41.76 2.17
N PRO A 110 -26.46 -41.81 3.28
CA PRO A 110 -25.12 -41.23 3.36
C PRO A 110 -24.08 -41.92 2.47
N ASP A 111 -24.16 -43.25 2.32
CA ASP A 111 -23.20 -44.09 1.57
C ASP A 111 -22.98 -43.61 0.12
N ARG A 112 -24.01 -42.99 -0.48
CA ARG A 112 -23.93 -42.47 -1.84
C ARG A 112 -22.95 -41.29 -1.98
N TYR A 113 -22.70 -40.56 -0.91
CA TYR A 113 -21.99 -39.29 -0.92
C TYR A 113 -20.66 -39.32 -0.14
N GLU A 114 -20.30 -40.44 0.50
CA GLU A 114 -19.07 -40.53 1.32
C GLU A 114 -17.79 -40.15 0.56
N LYS A 115 -17.72 -40.50 -0.74
CA LYS A 115 -16.58 -40.14 -1.60
C LYS A 115 -16.35 -38.63 -1.70
N LEU A 116 -17.38 -37.81 -1.48
CA LEU A 116 -17.28 -36.35 -1.57
C LEU A 116 -16.47 -35.76 -0.39
N ILE A 117 -16.45 -36.43 0.77
CA ILE A 117 -15.72 -35.96 1.96
C ILE A 117 -14.21 -35.89 1.67
N GLN A 118 -13.68 -36.85 0.91
CA GLN A 118 -12.26 -36.84 0.53
C GLN A 118 -11.95 -35.83 -0.58
N LYS A 119 -12.94 -35.49 -1.41
CA LYS A 119 -12.77 -34.58 -2.55
C LYS A 119 -12.80 -33.10 -2.14
N TYR A 120 -13.65 -32.73 -1.19
CA TYR A 120 -13.90 -31.32 -0.83
C TYR A 120 -13.50 -31.04 0.62
N SER A 121 -12.42 -30.27 0.83
CA SER A 121 -11.84 -29.99 2.16
C SER A 121 -12.77 -29.25 3.12
N LYS A 122 -13.72 -28.47 2.60
CA LYS A 122 -14.71 -27.73 3.40
C LYS A 122 -15.96 -28.55 3.75
N LEU A 123 -16.10 -29.77 3.24
CA LEU A 123 -17.22 -30.66 3.57
C LEU A 123 -16.94 -31.37 4.91
N ILE A 124 -17.61 -30.91 5.97
CA ILE A 124 -17.42 -31.39 7.34
C ILE A 124 -18.07 -32.77 7.55
N GLY A 125 -19.22 -33.04 6.94
CA GLY A 125 -19.84 -34.34 7.12
C GLY A 125 -21.19 -34.51 6.45
N ILE A 126 -21.65 -35.75 6.48
CA ILE A 126 -22.95 -36.19 5.98
C ILE A 126 -23.73 -36.76 7.17
N TYR A 127 -24.94 -36.25 7.39
CA TYR A 127 -25.73 -36.51 8.58
C TYR A 127 -27.10 -37.09 8.21
N VAL A 128 -27.50 -38.13 8.92
CA VAL A 128 -28.82 -38.77 8.78
C VAL A 128 -29.78 -38.28 9.85
N GLN A 129 -29.29 -38.18 11.09
CA GLN A 129 -30.08 -37.70 12.22
C GLN A 129 -29.90 -36.19 12.39
N ARG A 130 -31.01 -35.50 12.67
CA ARG A 130 -31.03 -34.04 12.85
C ARG A 130 -30.15 -33.60 14.03
N GLN A 131 -30.20 -34.33 15.15
CA GLN A 131 -29.44 -33.96 16.35
C GLN A 131 -27.92 -34.00 16.11
N ASP A 132 -27.44 -34.97 15.34
CA ASP A 132 -26.01 -35.09 15.01
C ASP A 132 -25.53 -33.90 14.16
N LEU A 133 -26.36 -33.46 13.20
CA LEU A 133 -26.10 -32.26 12.41
C LEU A 133 -26.02 -31.01 13.31
N LEU A 134 -27.00 -30.83 14.19
CA LEU A 134 -27.06 -29.68 15.10
C LEU A 134 -25.85 -29.67 16.07
N ASN A 135 -25.44 -30.83 16.57
CA ASN A 135 -24.25 -30.96 17.43
C ASN A 135 -22.98 -30.61 16.65
N SER A 136 -22.82 -31.11 15.43
CA SER A 136 -21.67 -30.77 14.58
C SER A 136 -21.62 -29.28 14.22
N LEU A 137 -22.77 -28.66 13.94
CA LEU A 137 -22.86 -27.21 13.71
C LEU A 137 -22.39 -26.43 14.93
N ARG A 138 -22.87 -26.78 16.14
CA ARG A 138 -22.43 -26.14 17.40
C ARG A 138 -20.93 -26.25 17.58
N GLU A 139 -20.37 -27.45 17.42
CA GLU A 139 -18.93 -27.69 17.61
C GLU A 139 -18.07 -26.88 16.64
N ASN A 140 -18.44 -26.83 15.35
CA ASN A 140 -17.66 -26.09 14.35
C ASN A 140 -17.83 -24.59 14.49
N ILE A 141 -19.01 -24.09 14.87
CA ILE A 141 -19.23 -22.67 15.14
C ILE A 141 -18.38 -22.22 16.33
N ILE A 142 -18.40 -22.96 17.44
CA ILE A 142 -17.56 -22.66 18.61
C ILE A 142 -16.07 -22.67 18.23
N LEU A 143 -15.66 -23.65 17.43
CA LEU A 143 -14.28 -23.77 16.96
C LEU A 143 -13.87 -22.55 16.12
N VAL A 144 -14.70 -22.15 15.15
CA VAL A 144 -14.45 -20.95 14.34
C VAL A 144 -14.45 -19.72 15.23
N GLU A 145 -15.47 -19.48 16.07
CA GLU A 145 -15.56 -18.32 16.96
C GLU A 145 -14.34 -18.14 17.87
N LYS A 146 -13.73 -19.24 18.33
CA LYS A 146 -12.49 -19.25 19.11
C LYS A 146 -11.22 -18.98 18.27
N HIS A 147 -11.28 -19.18 16.96
CA HIS A 147 -10.17 -18.96 16.02
C HIS A 147 -10.16 -17.55 15.40
N LEU A 148 -11.30 -16.84 15.40
CA LEU A 148 -11.47 -15.48 14.85
C LEU A 148 -10.73 -14.37 15.63
N GLU A 149 -9.60 -14.67 16.28
CA GLU A 149 -8.80 -13.62 16.90
C GLU A 149 -8.04 -12.85 15.83
N THR A 150 -8.48 -11.61 15.58
CA THR A 150 -7.82 -10.70 14.65
C THR A 150 -6.71 -9.92 15.37
N PHE A 151 -5.56 -9.83 14.71
CA PHE A 151 -4.40 -9.07 15.18
C PHE A 151 -4.24 -7.80 14.33
N SER A 152 -4.00 -6.67 14.99
CA SER A 152 -3.51 -5.45 14.35
C SER A 152 -2.01 -5.34 14.52
N PHE A 153 -1.29 -5.02 13.44
CA PHE A 153 0.17 -5.01 13.40
C PHE A 153 0.71 -3.56 13.43
N TYR A 154 1.80 -3.35 14.15
CA TYR A 154 2.50 -2.07 14.25
C TYR A 154 4.01 -2.25 14.08
N SER A 155 4.56 -1.58 13.07
CA SER A 155 6.00 -1.62 12.75
C SER A 155 6.72 -0.37 13.27
N GLN A 156 7.57 -0.56 14.28
CA GLN A 156 8.37 0.53 14.89
C GLN A 156 9.37 1.17 13.91
N HIS A 157 9.81 0.44 12.89
CA HIS A 157 10.73 0.95 11.88
C HIS A 157 10.09 1.96 10.92
N LYS A 158 8.76 2.11 10.95
CA LYS A 158 8.02 3.00 10.05
C LYS A 158 7.76 4.40 10.63
N GLN A 159 8.06 4.72 11.89
CA GLN A 159 7.78 6.09 12.38
C GLN A 159 8.77 6.57 13.43
N LYS A 160 9.59 7.55 13.06
CA LYS A 160 10.17 8.50 14.02
C LYS A 160 9.58 9.91 13.91
N SER A 161 8.72 10.21 12.93
CA SER A 161 7.97 11.47 12.88
C SER A 161 6.97 11.49 11.73
N THR A 162 5.70 11.15 11.95
CA THR A 162 4.58 11.75 11.18
C THR A 162 3.20 11.51 11.77
N ARG A 163 2.32 12.50 11.59
CA ARG A 163 0.85 12.39 11.72
C ARG A 163 0.20 11.53 10.62
N ASP A 164 0.99 10.91 9.75
CA ASP A 164 0.52 10.05 8.67
C ASP A 164 0.39 8.63 9.21
N LEU A 165 -0.84 8.31 9.60
CA LEU A 165 -1.20 6.97 10.02
C LEU A 165 -1.45 6.15 8.76
N SER A 166 -0.45 5.33 8.36
CA SER A 166 -0.76 4.24 7.43
C SER A 166 -1.93 3.44 8.01
N LYS A 167 -2.84 2.94 7.17
CA LYS A 167 -4.06 2.25 7.63
C LYS A 167 -3.75 1.21 8.72
N GLU A 168 -2.70 0.41 8.50
CA GLU A 168 -2.14 -0.56 9.45
C GLU A 168 -1.84 0.01 10.84
N SER A 169 -1.14 1.15 10.91
CA SER A 169 -0.76 1.80 12.17
C SER A 169 -1.96 2.52 12.81
N ALA A 170 -2.88 3.03 12.00
CA ALA A 170 -4.10 3.68 12.46
C ALA A 170 -5.01 2.70 13.20
N GLU A 171 -5.12 1.48 12.69
CA GLU A 171 -5.95 0.44 13.29
C GLU A 171 -5.34 -0.07 14.61
N PHE A 172 -4.02 -0.21 14.69
CA PHE A 172 -3.34 -0.46 15.97
C PHE A 172 -3.58 0.66 16.99
N LEU A 173 -3.35 1.92 16.59
CA LEU A 173 -3.55 3.09 17.45
C LEU A 173 -5.01 3.28 17.86
N TRP A 174 -5.95 2.93 16.98
CA TRP A 174 -7.37 2.95 17.25
C TRP A 174 -7.71 2.05 18.42
N PHE A 175 -7.23 0.79 18.48
CA PHE A 175 -7.54 -0.08 19.62
C PHE A 175 -6.98 0.47 20.94
N GLN A 176 -5.78 1.05 20.90
CA GLN A 176 -5.17 1.64 22.09
C GLN A 176 -5.93 2.87 22.57
N MET A 177 -6.30 3.79 21.67
CA MET A 177 -7.08 4.97 21.99
C MET A 177 -8.53 4.65 22.35
N PHE A 178 -9.11 3.66 21.68
CA PHE A 178 -10.45 3.17 21.92
C PHE A 178 -10.56 2.66 23.36
N LYS A 179 -9.59 1.87 23.83
CA LYS A 179 -9.50 1.47 25.25
C LYS A 179 -9.55 2.70 26.18
N ASP A 180 -8.72 3.70 25.92
CA ASP A 180 -8.64 4.89 26.78
C ASP A 180 -9.93 5.72 26.80
N VAL A 181 -10.68 5.75 25.69
CA VAL A 181 -11.93 6.52 25.54
C VAL A 181 -13.12 5.74 26.08
N ILE A 182 -13.29 4.47 25.69
CA ILE A 182 -14.45 3.66 26.05
C ILE A 182 -14.54 3.47 27.57
N LEU A 183 -13.40 3.35 28.25
CA LEU A 183 -13.32 3.21 29.71
C LEU A 183 -13.67 4.51 30.47
N ARG A 184 -13.67 5.67 29.80
CA ARG A 184 -14.05 6.97 30.38
C ARG A 184 -15.48 7.38 30.09
N LEU A 185 -16.14 6.74 29.11
CA LEU A 185 -17.51 7.05 28.79
C LEU A 185 -18.47 6.70 29.96
N PRO A 186 -19.61 7.41 30.09
CA PRO A 186 -20.55 7.17 31.18
C PRO A 186 -21.03 5.70 31.23
N ARG A 187 -20.91 5.10 32.41
CA ARG A 187 -21.32 3.72 32.75
C ARG A 187 -22.60 3.71 33.59
N ASP A 188 -23.51 4.62 33.29
CA ASP A 188 -24.74 4.82 34.04
C ASP A 188 -25.83 3.79 33.71
N SER A 189 -26.96 3.89 34.40
CA SER A 189 -28.14 3.05 34.17
C SER A 189 -28.69 3.17 32.75
N HIS A 190 -28.50 4.31 32.08
CA HIS A 190 -28.94 4.52 30.70
C HIS A 190 -28.10 3.68 29.74
N ALA A 191 -26.77 3.67 29.91
CA ALA A 191 -25.87 2.80 29.16
C ALA A 191 -26.23 1.31 29.31
N LYS A 192 -26.52 0.87 30.55
CA LYS A 192 -26.99 -0.50 30.82
C LYS A 192 -28.30 -0.81 30.09
N GLN A 193 -29.26 0.12 30.10
CA GLN A 193 -30.55 -0.08 29.45
C GLN A 193 -30.45 -0.14 27.92
N GLN A 194 -29.67 0.77 27.31
CA GLN A 194 -29.39 0.77 25.86
C GLN A 194 -28.85 -0.59 25.41
N MET A 195 -27.87 -1.14 26.14
CA MET A 195 -27.29 -2.45 25.87
C MET A 195 -28.33 -3.57 25.93
N ILE A 196 -29.18 -3.58 26.96
CA ILE A 196 -30.22 -4.62 27.14
C ILE A 196 -31.25 -4.54 26.01
N GLU A 197 -31.70 -3.34 25.64
CA GLU A 197 -32.67 -3.14 24.56
C GLU A 197 -32.11 -3.60 23.21
N PHE A 198 -30.85 -3.24 22.92
CA PHE A 198 -30.14 -3.75 21.75
C PHE A 198 -30.11 -5.29 21.74
N CYS A 199 -29.73 -5.92 22.86
CA CYS A 199 -29.65 -7.39 22.94
C CYS A 199 -31.02 -8.05 22.74
N ARG A 200 -32.09 -7.49 23.31
CA ARG A 200 -33.47 -8.01 23.13
C ARG A 200 -33.91 -7.95 21.68
N TYR A 201 -33.57 -6.86 21.00
CA TYR A 201 -33.86 -6.70 19.58
C TYR A 201 -33.02 -7.67 18.73
N TYR A 202 -31.71 -7.74 18.97
CA TYR A 202 -30.80 -8.58 18.21
C TYR A 202 -31.18 -10.06 18.34
N TYR A 203 -31.42 -10.56 19.55
CA TYR A 203 -31.79 -11.95 19.82
C TYR A 203 -33.30 -12.23 19.74
N TYR A 204 -34.05 -11.37 19.03
CA TYR A 204 -35.49 -11.57 18.88
C TYR A 204 -35.81 -12.93 18.23
N GLY A 205 -36.62 -13.73 18.91
CA GLY A 205 -36.96 -15.10 18.47
C GLY A 205 -36.01 -16.20 18.94
N ASN A 206 -34.93 -15.87 19.68
CA ASN A 206 -34.10 -16.84 20.38
C ASN A 206 -34.48 -16.87 21.87
N GLU A 207 -35.40 -17.77 22.24
CA GLU A 207 -35.96 -17.84 23.60
C GLU A 207 -34.90 -18.07 24.69
N LYS A 208 -33.87 -18.87 24.38
CA LYS A 208 -32.78 -19.18 25.30
C LYS A 208 -31.97 -17.93 25.65
N GLU A 209 -31.52 -17.18 24.63
CA GLU A 209 -30.75 -15.96 24.86
C GLU A 209 -31.61 -14.85 25.48
N LEU A 210 -32.88 -14.73 25.09
CA LEU A 210 -33.83 -13.79 25.70
C LEU A 210 -34.03 -14.05 27.20
N LYS A 211 -34.05 -15.31 27.63
CA LYS A 211 -34.09 -15.66 29.06
C LYS A 211 -32.83 -15.17 29.79
N PHE A 212 -31.64 -15.39 29.23
CA PHE A 212 -30.40 -14.88 29.80
C PHE A 212 -30.35 -13.35 29.85
N ILE A 213 -30.89 -12.66 28.85
CA ILE A 213 -30.98 -11.20 28.84
C ILE A 213 -31.89 -10.71 29.97
N CYS A 214 -33.02 -11.38 30.21
CA CYS A 214 -33.92 -11.06 31.34
C CYS A 214 -33.25 -11.30 32.70
N GLU A 215 -32.52 -12.41 32.86
CA GLU A 215 -31.73 -12.70 34.06
C GLU A 215 -30.65 -11.63 34.27
N PHE A 216 -29.90 -11.27 33.23
CA PHE A 216 -28.89 -10.21 33.29
C PHE A 216 -29.49 -8.86 33.68
N ALA A 217 -30.60 -8.47 33.06
CA ALA A 217 -31.28 -7.21 33.34
C ALA A 217 -31.66 -7.07 34.82
N ARG A 218 -32.14 -8.16 35.42
CA ARG A 218 -32.59 -8.21 36.82
C ARG A 218 -31.44 -8.33 37.82
N ASP A 219 -30.47 -9.21 37.54
CA ASP A 219 -29.54 -9.71 38.57
C ASP A 219 -28.10 -9.21 38.42
N TYR A 220 -27.74 -8.59 37.29
CA TYR A 220 -26.35 -8.17 37.03
C TYR A 220 -25.84 -7.09 37.99
N LYS A 221 -24.62 -7.32 38.51
CA LYS A 221 -23.80 -6.37 39.27
C LYS A 221 -22.43 -6.24 38.60
N SER A 222 -21.80 -5.07 38.71
CA SER A 222 -20.52 -4.78 38.04
C SER A 222 -19.40 -5.74 38.40
N ASN A 223 -19.36 -6.26 39.64
CA ASN A 223 -18.35 -7.26 40.05
C ASN A 223 -18.58 -8.67 39.48
N MET A 224 -19.65 -8.90 38.71
CA MET A 224 -19.97 -10.18 38.07
C MET A 224 -19.57 -10.21 36.58
N ALA A 225 -18.92 -9.17 36.07
CA ALA A 225 -18.62 -9.03 34.65
C ALA A 225 -17.84 -10.23 34.09
N ILE A 226 -16.78 -10.69 34.78
CA ILE A 226 -15.97 -11.84 34.36
C ILE A 226 -16.86 -13.09 34.21
N ARG A 227 -17.67 -13.40 35.22
CA ARG A 227 -18.56 -14.57 35.18
C ARG A 227 -19.52 -14.52 33.99
N TRP A 228 -20.16 -13.37 33.77
CA TRP A 228 -21.09 -13.20 32.65
C TRP A 228 -20.40 -13.24 31.29
N TYR A 229 -19.14 -12.78 31.21
CA TYR A 229 -18.34 -12.88 30.00
C TYR A 229 -17.95 -14.33 29.70
N THR A 230 -17.59 -15.13 30.72
CA THR A 230 -17.24 -16.54 30.55
C THR A 230 -18.43 -17.47 30.36
N LYS A 231 -19.63 -17.00 30.71
CA LYS A 231 -20.88 -17.73 30.49
C LYS A 231 -21.17 -17.64 28.99
N GLU A 232 -21.07 -18.76 28.27
CA GLU A 232 -21.29 -18.89 26.81
C GLU A 232 -22.71 -18.46 26.37
N THR A 233 -22.97 -17.16 26.45
CA THR A 233 -24.27 -16.49 26.32
C THR A 233 -24.14 -15.34 25.33
N PHE A 234 -25.24 -14.61 25.14
CA PHE A 234 -25.31 -13.41 24.32
C PHE A 234 -24.17 -12.41 24.57
N LEU A 235 -23.70 -12.25 25.81
CA LEU A 235 -22.64 -11.27 26.13
C LEU A 235 -21.30 -11.64 25.51
N TYR A 236 -20.83 -12.87 25.75
CA TYR A 236 -19.58 -13.35 25.16
C TYR A 236 -19.61 -13.21 23.63
N LYS A 237 -20.68 -13.72 23.01
CA LYS A 237 -20.85 -13.73 21.55
C LYS A 237 -20.89 -12.31 20.98
N THR A 238 -21.71 -11.44 21.57
CA THR A 238 -21.94 -10.09 21.04
C THR A 238 -20.76 -9.18 21.31
N VAL A 239 -20.18 -9.19 22.52
CA VAL A 239 -19.04 -8.33 22.85
C VAL A 239 -17.83 -8.68 21.98
N ASN A 240 -17.50 -9.97 21.83
CA ASN A 240 -16.39 -10.37 20.96
C ASN A 240 -16.68 -10.06 19.49
N LYS A 241 -17.92 -10.27 19.00
CA LYS A 241 -18.31 -9.84 17.66
C LYS A 241 -18.10 -8.34 17.47
N VAL A 242 -18.62 -7.52 18.39
CA VAL A 242 -18.58 -6.05 18.33
C VAL A 242 -17.15 -5.51 18.35
N LEU A 243 -16.28 -6.10 19.18
CA LEU A 243 -14.85 -5.77 19.22
C LEU A 243 -14.12 -6.13 17.92
N ARG A 244 -14.42 -7.31 17.35
CA ARG A 244 -13.85 -7.75 16.06
C ARG A 244 -14.35 -6.93 14.88
N THR A 245 -15.62 -6.52 14.90
CA THR A 245 -16.23 -5.76 13.80
C THR A 245 -15.92 -4.27 13.85
N GLU A 246 -15.29 -3.79 14.94
CA GLU A 246 -14.96 -2.37 15.14
C GLU A 246 -16.18 -1.45 15.00
N ASP A 247 -17.39 -1.96 15.30
CA ASP A 247 -18.63 -1.18 15.16
C ASP A 247 -18.76 -0.24 16.34
N LEU A 248 -18.42 1.03 16.13
CA LEU A 248 -18.42 2.06 17.17
C LEU A 248 -19.79 2.29 17.83
N GLU A 249 -20.87 2.10 17.10
CA GLU A 249 -22.22 2.28 17.63
C GLU A 249 -22.56 1.16 18.61
N GLN A 250 -22.23 -0.07 18.23
CA GLN A 250 -22.37 -1.22 19.11
C GLN A 250 -21.35 -1.17 20.26
N LEU A 251 -20.11 -0.78 20.02
CA LEU A 251 -19.09 -0.62 21.07
C LEU A 251 -19.52 0.40 22.12
N HIS A 252 -20.02 1.57 21.69
CA HIS A 252 -20.61 2.55 22.59
C HIS A 252 -21.80 1.95 23.36
N THR A 253 -22.66 1.18 22.69
CA THR A 253 -23.80 0.50 23.33
C THR A 253 -23.34 -0.47 24.43
N PHE A 254 -22.24 -1.20 24.22
CA PHE A 254 -21.66 -2.16 25.17
C PHE A 254 -20.64 -1.56 26.16
N ARG A 255 -20.40 -0.24 26.13
CA ARG A 255 -19.41 0.47 26.98
C ARG A 255 -19.53 0.14 28.47
N PHE A 256 -20.77 -0.01 28.94
CA PHE A 256 -21.08 -0.33 30.34
C PHE A 256 -20.43 -1.65 30.77
N PHE A 257 -20.67 -2.72 30.01
CA PHE A 257 -20.17 -4.05 30.33
C PHE A 257 -18.67 -4.20 30.06
N ILE A 258 -18.18 -3.66 28.94
CA ILE A 258 -16.75 -3.71 28.58
C ILE A 258 -15.90 -3.06 29.68
N ALA A 259 -16.33 -1.90 30.19
CA ALA A 259 -15.59 -1.21 31.23
C ALA A 259 -15.66 -1.90 32.60
N ASP A 260 -16.81 -2.50 32.95
CA ASP A 260 -16.88 -3.35 34.14
C ASP A 260 -15.94 -4.55 34.02
N LEU A 261 -15.89 -5.22 32.87
CA LEU A 261 -14.99 -6.36 32.64
C LEU A 261 -13.52 -5.96 32.83
N SER A 262 -13.08 -4.89 32.17
CA SER A 262 -11.72 -4.35 32.31
C SER A 262 -11.37 -3.96 33.75
N LEU A 263 -12.30 -3.33 34.48
CA LEU A 263 -12.11 -2.97 35.89
C LEU A 263 -11.94 -4.20 36.80
N ASN A 264 -12.73 -5.26 36.57
CA ASN A 264 -12.59 -6.51 37.32
C ASN A 264 -11.25 -7.18 37.03
N LEU A 265 -10.82 -7.23 35.76
CA LEU A 265 -9.50 -7.76 35.39
C LEU A 265 -8.37 -6.97 36.05
N SER A 266 -8.45 -5.63 36.04
CA SER A 266 -7.48 -4.76 36.70
C SER A 266 -7.38 -5.04 38.20
N THR A 267 -8.52 -5.19 38.87
CA THR A 267 -8.58 -5.49 40.32
C THR A 267 -7.95 -6.84 40.65
N GLU A 268 -8.10 -7.84 39.77
CA GLU A 268 -7.51 -9.17 39.97
C GLU A 268 -6.02 -9.20 39.60
N TYR A 269 -5.61 -8.43 38.60
CA TYR A 269 -4.21 -8.23 38.24
C TYR A 269 -3.39 -7.63 39.40
N GLU A 270 -3.93 -6.61 40.08
CA GLU A 270 -3.29 -6.04 41.28
C GLU A 270 -3.03 -7.07 42.37
N LYS A 271 -3.91 -8.08 42.51
CA LYS A 271 -3.73 -9.17 43.48
C LYS A 271 -2.61 -10.11 43.07
N LEU A 272 -2.38 -10.32 41.76
CA LEU A 272 -1.25 -11.10 41.26
C LEU A 272 0.07 -10.40 41.55
N ILE A 273 0.16 -9.09 41.32
CA ILE A 273 1.35 -8.28 41.65
C ILE A 273 1.71 -8.44 43.14
N ARG A 274 0.71 -8.37 44.04
CA ARG A 274 0.93 -8.55 45.49
C ARG A 274 1.46 -9.93 45.88
N LYS A 275 1.30 -10.95 45.05
CA LYS A 275 1.85 -12.30 45.28
C LYS A 275 3.33 -12.42 44.90
N GLY A 276 3.91 -11.43 44.23
CA GLY A 276 5.33 -11.40 43.88
C GLY A 276 5.72 -12.27 42.67
N GLU A 277 4.77 -12.67 41.82
CA GLU A 277 5.07 -13.32 40.54
C GLU A 277 5.78 -12.31 39.60
N LYS A 278 6.95 -12.69 39.09
CA LYS A 278 7.77 -11.80 38.25
C LYS A 278 7.59 -12.05 36.76
N ILE A 279 7.73 -13.32 36.35
CA ILE A 279 7.59 -13.76 34.97
C ILE A 279 6.59 -14.91 34.93
N ILE A 280 5.59 -14.80 34.05
CA ILE A 280 4.56 -15.79 33.84
C ILE A 280 4.59 -16.23 32.37
N MET A 281 4.55 -17.53 32.13
CA MET A 281 4.37 -18.09 30.80
C MET A 281 2.90 -18.48 30.63
N LEU A 282 2.27 -17.96 29.59
CA LEU A 282 0.89 -18.26 29.22
C LEU A 282 0.85 -18.92 27.84
N TYR A 283 -0.15 -19.77 27.63
CA TYR A 283 -0.25 -20.60 26.45
C TYR A 283 -1.64 -20.46 25.82
N ARG A 284 -1.69 -20.43 24.49
CA ARG A 284 -2.94 -20.54 23.74
C ARG A 284 -2.76 -21.48 22.56
N GLY A 285 -3.60 -22.51 22.48
CA GLY A 285 -3.62 -23.41 21.33
C GLY A 285 -4.86 -23.19 20.48
N LEU A 286 -4.67 -23.05 19.18
CA LEU A 286 -5.76 -22.85 18.22
C LEU A 286 -5.38 -23.40 16.85
N LYS A 287 -6.32 -23.39 15.91
CA LYS A 287 -6.02 -23.60 14.48
C LYS A 287 -6.20 -22.31 13.71
N MET A 288 -5.26 -22.08 12.80
CA MET A 288 -5.11 -20.84 12.04
C MET A 288 -5.04 -21.14 10.55
N GLU A 289 -5.48 -20.21 9.71
CA GLU A 289 -5.35 -20.35 8.26
C GLU A 289 -3.89 -20.12 7.82
N LYS A 290 -3.48 -20.74 6.71
CA LYS A 290 -2.07 -20.66 6.27
C LYS A 290 -1.63 -19.22 6.00
N GLU A 291 -2.52 -18.41 5.45
CA GLU A 291 -2.25 -17.01 5.11
C GLU A 291 -2.02 -16.13 6.36
N GLU A 292 -2.79 -16.36 7.42
CA GLU A 292 -2.63 -15.65 8.69
C GLU A 292 -1.28 -15.99 9.34
N LEU A 293 -0.87 -17.27 9.28
CA LEU A 293 0.44 -17.70 9.77
C LEU A 293 1.59 -17.07 8.97
N GLU A 294 1.47 -16.96 7.64
CA GLU A 294 2.47 -16.27 6.82
C GLU A 294 2.54 -14.78 7.15
N THR A 295 1.40 -14.15 7.45
CA THR A 295 1.35 -12.75 7.89
C THR A 295 2.09 -12.55 9.22
N LEU A 296 1.91 -13.47 10.18
CA LEU A 296 2.68 -13.47 11.44
C LEU A 296 4.19 -13.61 11.19
N LYS A 297 4.59 -14.50 10.29
CA LYS A 297 6.01 -14.73 9.94
C LYS A 297 6.64 -13.51 9.27
N GLN A 298 5.91 -12.81 8.40
CA GLN A 298 6.39 -11.59 7.75
C GLN A 298 6.56 -10.41 8.72
N ASN A 299 5.90 -10.48 9.89
CA ASN A 299 5.90 -9.44 10.91
C ASN A 299 6.68 -9.85 12.17
N GLU A 300 7.65 -10.78 12.07
CA GLU A 300 8.59 -11.03 13.17
C GLU A 300 9.26 -9.71 13.61
N HIS A 301 9.40 -9.53 14.92
CA HIS A 301 9.88 -8.31 15.59
C HIS A 301 8.96 -7.07 15.52
N SER A 302 7.77 -7.18 14.91
CA SER A 302 6.74 -6.14 15.01
C SER A 302 5.93 -6.25 16.31
N LEU A 303 5.26 -5.16 16.68
CA LEU A 303 4.22 -5.18 17.70
C LEU A 303 2.90 -5.66 17.09
N ILE A 304 2.12 -6.37 17.89
CA ILE A 304 0.74 -6.73 17.59
C ILE A 304 -0.17 -6.34 18.76
N SER A 305 -1.40 -5.97 18.45
CA SER A 305 -2.49 -5.84 19.41
C SER A 305 -3.56 -6.87 19.08
N THR A 306 -4.17 -7.45 20.11
CA THR A 306 -5.39 -8.25 19.92
C THR A 306 -6.57 -7.31 19.77
N ASN A 307 -7.43 -7.59 18.79
CA ASN A 307 -8.62 -6.81 18.53
C ASN A 307 -9.79 -7.24 19.46
N GLY A 308 -9.51 -7.31 20.77
CA GLY A 308 -10.42 -7.84 21.79
C GLY A 308 -9.70 -8.40 23.02
N PHE A 309 -10.46 -9.06 23.89
CA PHE A 309 -9.92 -9.81 25.03
C PHE A 309 -9.29 -11.11 24.53
N LEU A 310 -8.09 -11.44 25.01
CA LEU A 310 -7.36 -12.65 24.63
C LEU A 310 -7.39 -13.66 25.78
N SER A 311 -8.06 -14.79 25.54
CA SER A 311 -8.10 -15.91 26.49
C SER A 311 -6.87 -16.82 26.33
N THR A 312 -6.28 -17.25 27.43
CA THR A 312 -5.06 -18.07 27.48
C THR A 312 -5.13 -19.03 28.67
N SER A 313 -4.14 -19.90 28.84
CA SER A 313 -4.05 -20.83 29.97
C SER A 313 -2.64 -20.84 30.56
N ARG A 314 -2.54 -21.13 31.86
CA ARG A 314 -1.26 -21.45 32.51
C ARG A 314 -0.76 -22.87 32.17
N SER A 315 -1.65 -23.77 31.73
CA SER A 315 -1.27 -25.14 31.38
C SER A 315 -0.95 -25.24 29.89
N LYS A 316 0.31 -25.57 29.60
CA LYS A 316 0.77 -25.87 28.25
C LYS A 316 0.07 -27.12 27.69
N GLU A 317 -0.20 -28.10 28.54
CA GLU A 317 -0.85 -29.36 28.17
C GLU A 317 -2.29 -29.11 27.70
N GLN A 318 -3.05 -28.28 28.42
CA GLN A 318 -4.41 -27.91 28.03
C GLN A 318 -4.40 -27.13 26.71
N ALA A 319 -3.55 -26.12 26.57
CA ALA A 319 -3.41 -25.36 25.33
C ALA A 319 -3.02 -26.28 24.16
N LEU A 320 -2.08 -27.20 24.36
CA LEU A 320 -1.66 -28.16 23.35
C LEU A 320 -2.82 -29.08 22.92
N ALA A 321 -3.61 -29.58 23.87
CA ALA A 321 -4.78 -30.40 23.59
C ALA A 321 -5.81 -29.66 22.71
N PHE A 322 -5.98 -28.34 22.92
CA PHE A 322 -6.82 -27.51 22.05
C PHE A 322 -6.25 -27.38 20.63
N ALA A 323 -4.95 -27.09 20.48
CA ALA A 323 -4.31 -26.97 19.16
C ALA A 323 -4.36 -28.30 18.36
N GLN A 324 -4.22 -29.43 19.06
CA GLN A 324 -4.17 -30.76 18.46
C GLN A 324 -5.55 -31.41 18.25
N LYS A 325 -6.64 -30.78 18.70
CA LYS A 325 -7.99 -31.31 18.54
C LYS A 325 -8.25 -31.66 17.06
N PRO A 326 -8.68 -32.87 16.70
CA PRO A 326 -8.81 -33.26 15.30
C PRO A 326 -9.81 -32.36 14.57
N THR A 327 -9.50 -32.01 13.31
CA THR A 327 -10.41 -31.29 12.42
C THR A 327 -10.40 -31.96 11.05
N LYS A 328 -11.51 -31.81 10.33
CA LYS A 328 -11.61 -32.26 8.94
C LYS A 328 -11.08 -31.23 7.93
N ARG A 329 -10.85 -29.99 8.38
CA ARG A 329 -10.26 -28.90 7.57
C ARG A 329 -8.76 -29.07 7.36
N THR A 330 -8.35 -29.40 6.13
CA THR A 330 -6.94 -29.61 5.73
C THR A 330 -6.19 -28.32 5.40
N ASP A 331 -6.90 -27.21 5.31
CA ASP A 331 -6.40 -25.85 5.03
C ASP A 331 -6.01 -25.08 6.30
N THR A 332 -6.31 -25.62 7.48
CA THR A 332 -5.91 -25.05 8.78
C THR A 332 -4.65 -25.71 9.33
N ILE A 333 -3.88 -24.94 10.10
CA ILE A 333 -2.65 -25.39 10.76
C ILE A 333 -2.81 -25.26 12.27
N ALA A 334 -2.36 -26.27 13.02
CA ALA A 334 -2.30 -26.20 14.48
C ALA A 334 -1.18 -25.24 14.92
N VAL A 335 -1.52 -24.29 15.79
CA VAL A 335 -0.60 -23.28 16.32
C VAL A 335 -0.68 -23.28 17.85
N LEU A 336 0.49 -23.23 18.48
CA LEU A 336 0.64 -23.02 19.92
C LEU A 336 1.37 -21.68 20.15
N TYR A 337 0.69 -20.75 20.79
CA TYR A 337 1.28 -19.51 21.29
C TYR A 337 1.94 -19.76 22.64
N GLU A 338 3.18 -19.30 22.78
CA GLU A 338 3.89 -19.17 24.06
C GLU A 338 4.08 -17.68 24.33
N ILE A 339 3.44 -17.17 25.38
CA ILE A 339 3.41 -15.74 25.71
C ILE A 339 4.21 -15.54 26.99
N GLU A 340 5.33 -14.83 26.88
CA GLU A 340 6.13 -14.39 28.02
C GLU A 340 5.56 -13.07 28.58
N CYS A 341 5.13 -13.09 29.84
CA CYS A 341 4.65 -11.92 30.56
C CYS A 341 5.63 -11.57 31.68
N ASN A 342 6.31 -10.43 31.56
CA ASN A 342 7.20 -9.93 32.61
C ASN A 342 6.51 -8.79 33.37
N ILE A 343 5.90 -9.14 34.51
CA ILE A 343 5.10 -8.22 35.35
C ILE A 343 5.96 -7.05 35.85
N GLU A 344 7.25 -7.25 36.12
CA GLU A 344 8.15 -6.18 36.58
C GLU A 344 8.52 -5.17 35.48
N GLN A 345 8.26 -5.50 34.21
CA GLN A 345 8.64 -4.68 33.05
C GLN A 345 7.43 -4.18 32.24
N THR A 346 6.21 -4.61 32.57
CA THR A 346 4.98 -4.25 31.87
C THR A 346 3.92 -3.73 32.84
N ASP A 347 3.84 -2.41 32.97
CA ASP A 347 2.91 -1.69 33.84
C ASP A 347 1.52 -1.53 33.21
N SER A 348 1.41 -1.56 31.87
CA SER A 348 0.16 -1.24 31.15
C SER A 348 -0.64 -2.46 30.68
N ILE A 349 0.00 -3.64 30.67
CA ILE A 349 -0.66 -4.89 30.29
C ILE A 349 -1.38 -5.49 31.50
N ILE A 350 -2.70 -5.60 31.38
CA ILE A 350 -3.58 -6.13 32.42
C ILE A 350 -4.05 -7.52 32.00
N PHE A 351 -3.89 -8.50 32.87
CA PHE A 351 -4.45 -9.84 32.71
C PHE A 351 -4.78 -10.45 34.07
N ALA A 352 -5.67 -11.44 34.10
CA ALA A 352 -6.03 -12.09 35.36
C ALA A 352 -6.34 -13.58 35.18
N ASP A 353 -6.02 -14.36 36.21
CA ASP A 353 -6.54 -15.72 36.38
C ASP A 353 -8.04 -15.65 36.68
N ILE A 354 -8.86 -16.03 35.69
CA ILE A 354 -10.32 -15.92 35.77
C ILE A 354 -11.01 -17.25 36.08
N ALA A 355 -10.29 -18.36 36.12
CA ALA A 355 -10.83 -19.69 36.39
C ALA A 355 -11.77 -19.73 37.62
N LYS A 356 -11.45 -19.03 38.71
CA LYS A 356 -12.29 -18.98 39.92
C LYS A 356 -13.63 -18.23 39.76
N PHE A 357 -13.76 -17.43 38.73
CA PHE A 357 -14.97 -16.67 38.40
C PHE A 357 -15.70 -17.24 37.18
N SER A 358 -15.02 -18.07 36.41
CA SER A 358 -15.55 -18.72 35.22
C SER A 358 -16.59 -19.77 35.59
N ASP A 359 -17.62 -19.90 34.75
CA ASP A 359 -18.53 -21.05 34.83
C ASP A 359 -17.82 -22.36 34.39
N TYR A 360 -16.59 -22.27 33.86
CA TYR A 360 -15.71 -23.38 33.49
C TYR A 360 -14.38 -23.35 34.29
N PRO A 361 -14.41 -23.61 35.61
CA PRO A 361 -13.26 -23.39 36.50
C PRO A 361 -12.05 -24.31 36.24
N ASN A 362 -12.24 -25.39 35.49
CA ASN A 362 -11.20 -26.38 35.21
C ASN A 362 -10.29 -26.00 34.02
N GLU A 363 -10.61 -24.94 33.28
CA GLU A 363 -9.86 -24.52 32.08
C GLU A 363 -8.59 -23.70 32.40
N ALA A 364 -8.33 -23.42 33.69
CA ALA A 364 -7.19 -22.63 34.15
C ALA A 364 -7.01 -21.32 33.36
N GLU A 365 -8.15 -20.71 33.00
CA GLU A 365 -8.23 -19.62 32.05
C GLU A 365 -7.62 -18.32 32.61
N VAL A 366 -6.80 -17.68 31.78
CA VAL A 366 -6.18 -16.38 32.01
C VAL A 366 -6.60 -15.44 30.90
N LEU A 367 -7.26 -14.34 31.27
CA LEU A 367 -7.81 -13.39 30.31
C LEU A 367 -6.99 -12.10 30.31
N PHE A 368 -6.50 -11.72 29.14
CA PHE A 368 -5.91 -10.41 28.89
C PHE A 368 -7.01 -9.38 28.67
N ASP A 369 -6.81 -8.19 29.23
CA ASP A 369 -7.65 -7.03 29.02
C ASP A 369 -7.57 -6.51 27.58
N LEU A 370 -8.56 -5.70 27.20
CA LEU A 370 -8.63 -5.08 25.88
C LEU A 370 -7.35 -4.29 25.57
N GLY A 371 -6.91 -4.34 24.31
CA GLY A 371 -5.78 -3.55 23.83
C GLY A 371 -4.43 -4.02 24.37
N SER A 372 -4.33 -5.24 24.90
CA SER A 372 -3.04 -5.83 25.27
C SER A 372 -2.15 -5.98 24.03
N THR A 373 -0.89 -5.57 24.16
CA THR A 373 0.08 -5.60 23.06
C THR A 373 1.23 -6.56 23.30
N PHE A 374 1.68 -7.20 22.22
CA PHE A 374 2.71 -8.23 22.22
C PHE A 374 3.75 -7.96 21.13
N GLU A 375 4.98 -8.36 21.37
CA GLU A 375 6.05 -8.39 20.37
C GLU A 375 6.19 -9.80 19.80
N ILE A 376 6.20 -9.93 18.48
CA ILE A 376 6.39 -11.23 17.82
C ILE A 376 7.88 -11.58 17.89
N ILE A 377 8.23 -12.61 18.66
CA ILE A 377 9.62 -13.05 18.81
C ILE A 377 10.01 -14.03 17.70
N SER A 378 9.13 -14.98 17.38
CA SER A 378 9.35 -15.93 16.28
C SER A 378 8.10 -16.75 15.98
N ALA A 379 7.94 -17.22 14.73
CA ALA A 379 6.94 -18.21 14.35
C ALA A 379 7.61 -19.39 13.60
N LYS A 380 7.79 -20.53 14.29
CA LYS A 380 8.58 -21.66 13.77
C LYS A 380 7.83 -22.99 13.84
N LYS A 381 8.02 -23.84 12.82
CA LYS A 381 7.45 -25.20 12.81
C LYS A 381 8.17 -26.08 13.82
N ASN A 382 7.40 -26.76 14.68
CA ASN A 382 7.89 -27.83 15.54
C ASN A 382 7.59 -29.18 14.88
N ALA A 383 8.64 -29.90 14.48
CA ALA A 383 8.51 -31.17 13.77
C ALA A 383 7.98 -32.30 14.67
N GLU A 384 8.34 -32.32 15.95
CA GLU A 384 7.96 -33.38 16.90
C GLU A 384 6.47 -33.34 17.25
N LEU A 385 5.94 -32.14 17.47
CA LEU A 385 4.54 -31.93 17.83
C LEU A 385 3.63 -31.72 16.61
N ASN A 386 4.20 -31.67 15.41
CA ASN A 386 3.53 -31.39 14.13
C ASN A 386 2.62 -30.14 14.18
N LEU A 387 3.13 -29.04 14.74
CA LEU A 387 2.43 -27.76 14.87
C LEU A 387 3.41 -26.58 14.71
N TYR A 388 2.90 -25.36 14.62
CA TYR A 388 3.73 -24.15 14.68
C TYR A 388 3.76 -23.56 16.09
N LEU A 389 4.96 -23.22 16.54
CA LEU A 389 5.20 -22.53 17.80
C LEU A 389 5.37 -21.03 17.51
N VAL A 390 4.47 -20.22 18.03
CA VAL A 390 4.53 -18.76 17.94
C VAL A 390 4.91 -18.20 19.30
N LYS A 391 6.08 -17.57 19.39
CA LYS A 391 6.56 -16.96 20.62
C LYS A 391 6.23 -15.49 20.63
N LEU A 392 5.53 -15.05 21.67
CA LEU A 392 5.16 -13.67 21.90
C LEU A 392 5.73 -13.20 23.23
N LYS A 393 6.01 -11.90 23.31
CA LYS A 393 6.36 -11.23 24.56
C LYS A 393 5.40 -10.09 24.84
N ALA A 394 4.74 -10.09 25.99
CA ALA A 394 3.90 -8.96 26.41
C ALA A 394 4.75 -7.67 26.47
N SER A 395 4.19 -6.56 26.00
CA SER A 395 4.95 -5.34 25.77
C SER A 395 4.11 -4.09 26.03
N ASP A 396 4.63 -3.18 26.86
CA ASP A 396 4.03 -1.86 27.09
C ASP A 396 4.26 -0.86 25.96
N LYS A 397 5.05 -1.23 24.94
CA LYS A 397 5.41 -0.32 23.85
C LYS A 397 4.16 0.20 23.13
N GLY A 398 3.07 -0.59 23.05
CA GLY A 398 1.81 -0.15 22.44
C GLY A 398 1.16 1.02 23.18
N SER A 399 1.03 0.94 24.50
CA SER A 399 0.53 2.05 25.32
C SER A 399 1.41 3.29 25.20
N LYS A 400 2.73 3.12 25.12
CA LYS A 400 3.68 4.23 24.92
C LYS A 400 3.46 4.92 23.57
N VAL A 401 3.29 4.15 22.50
CA VAL A 401 2.97 4.67 21.15
C VAL A 401 1.67 5.48 21.16
N ALA A 402 0.63 5.00 21.84
CA ALA A 402 -0.64 5.72 21.97
C ALA A 402 -0.49 7.02 22.78
N LYS A 403 0.26 6.99 23.88
CA LYS A 403 0.58 8.18 24.68
C LYS A 403 1.35 9.23 23.86
N GLU A 404 2.37 8.82 23.11
CA GLU A 404 3.12 9.71 22.22
C GLU A 404 2.21 10.37 21.18
N TYR A 405 1.29 9.62 20.58
CA TYR A 405 0.30 10.16 19.65
C TYR A 405 -0.63 11.20 20.32
N ILE A 406 -1.10 10.92 21.53
CA ILE A 406 -1.94 11.84 22.33
C ILE A 406 -1.14 13.11 22.65
N GLU A 407 0.11 12.99 23.10
CA GLU A 407 0.97 14.13 23.43
C GLU A 407 1.27 14.99 22.21
N LEU A 408 1.54 14.40 21.05
CA LEU A 408 1.72 15.12 19.79
C LEU A 408 0.47 15.94 19.43
N ASN A 409 -0.72 15.34 19.54
CA ASN A 409 -1.97 16.02 19.24
C ASN A 409 -2.36 17.09 20.27
N ARG A 410 -1.94 16.94 21.54
CA ARG A 410 -2.12 17.95 22.59
C ARG A 410 -1.13 19.11 22.48
N LYS A 411 0.08 18.88 21.98
CA LYS A 411 1.04 19.98 21.73
C LYS A 411 0.56 20.94 20.64
N ASP A 412 -0.23 20.45 19.70
CA ASP A 412 -0.84 21.28 18.65
C ASP A 412 -2.06 22.08 19.13
N GLU A 413 -2.64 21.67 20.26
CA GLU A 413 -3.92 22.14 20.75
C GLU A 413 -3.91 22.17 22.27
N ASP A 414 -3.64 23.35 22.85
CA ASP A 414 -3.80 23.55 24.29
C ASP A 414 -5.18 23.03 24.73
N GLU A 415 -5.18 22.02 25.61
CA GLU A 415 -6.37 21.46 26.26
C GLU A 415 -7.39 20.73 25.35
N THR A 416 -6.94 19.85 24.45
CA THR A 416 -7.86 18.93 23.75
C THR A 416 -8.11 17.65 24.55
N SER A 417 -9.39 17.36 24.83
CA SER A 417 -9.84 16.17 25.56
C SER A 417 -9.64 14.89 24.74
N LEU A 418 -9.56 13.73 25.41
CA LEU A 418 -9.32 12.47 24.69
C LEU A 418 -10.45 12.11 23.73
N GLU A 419 -11.68 12.51 24.08
CA GLU A 419 -12.88 12.36 23.27
C GLU A 419 -12.72 13.06 21.92
N LEU A 420 -12.18 14.29 21.92
CA LEU A 420 -11.94 15.04 20.68
C LEU A 420 -10.77 14.45 19.88
N ILE A 421 -9.70 13.96 20.53
CA ILE A 421 -8.58 13.29 19.84
C ILE A 421 -9.07 12.01 19.17
N PHE A 422 -9.97 11.26 19.80
CA PHE A 422 -10.58 10.06 19.21
C PHE A 422 -11.42 10.39 17.97
N GLY A 423 -12.30 11.38 18.07
CA GLY A 423 -13.08 11.82 16.91
C GLY A 423 -12.20 12.32 15.76
N LYS A 424 -11.07 12.97 16.07
CA LYS A 424 -10.05 13.39 15.09
C LYS A 424 -9.32 12.19 14.46
N LEU A 425 -8.95 11.17 15.24
CA LEU A 425 -8.39 9.93 14.71
C LEU A 425 -9.32 9.28 13.66
N LEU A 426 -10.64 9.27 13.90
CA LEU A 426 -11.62 8.79 12.92
C LEU A 426 -11.61 9.61 11.62
N ILE A 427 -11.42 10.93 11.71
CA ILE A 427 -11.26 11.80 10.52
C ILE A 427 -9.97 11.42 9.77
N ASP A 428 -8.87 11.28 10.49
CA ASP A 428 -7.54 10.97 9.91
C ASP A 428 -7.52 9.59 9.24
N MET A 429 -8.32 8.64 9.72
CA MET A 429 -8.55 7.32 9.10
C MET A 429 -9.51 7.34 7.89
N GLY A 430 -10.12 8.49 7.57
CA GLY A 430 -11.14 8.61 6.53
C GLY A 430 -12.52 8.07 6.92
N GLN A 431 -12.74 7.72 8.18
CA GLN A 431 -14.01 7.22 8.72
C GLN A 431 -14.98 8.37 9.03
N TYR A 432 -15.31 9.18 8.01
CA TYR A 432 -16.03 10.44 8.20
C TYR A 432 -17.44 10.26 8.76
N ASP A 433 -18.18 9.26 8.29
CA ASP A 433 -19.56 9.01 8.76
C ASP A 433 -19.60 8.55 10.22
N GLN A 434 -18.64 7.71 10.62
CA GLN A 434 -18.47 7.30 12.01
C GLN A 434 -18.07 8.49 12.91
N SER A 435 -17.15 9.33 12.43
CA SER A 435 -16.72 10.55 13.13
C SER A 435 -17.89 11.53 13.35
N LEU A 436 -18.72 11.77 12.32
CA LEU A 436 -19.92 12.61 12.44
C LEU A 436 -20.90 12.07 13.48
N LYS A 437 -21.24 10.78 13.41
CA LYS A 437 -22.11 10.13 14.39
C LYS A 437 -21.56 10.27 15.82
N TYR A 438 -20.25 10.02 15.99
CA TYR A 438 -19.58 10.14 17.28
C TYR A 438 -19.67 11.57 17.83
N PHE A 439 -19.31 12.59 17.06
CA PHE A 439 -19.41 13.99 17.50
C PHE A 439 -20.85 14.44 17.76
N GLN A 440 -21.82 13.99 16.96
CA GLN A 440 -23.24 14.25 17.23
C GLN A 440 -23.68 13.65 18.57
N SER A 441 -23.22 12.45 18.91
CA SER A 441 -23.53 11.84 20.22
C SER A 441 -22.94 12.64 21.39
N LEU A 442 -21.76 13.24 21.21
CA LEU A 442 -21.16 14.12 22.23
C LEU A 442 -21.95 15.41 22.43
N LEU A 443 -22.54 15.97 21.37
CA LEU A 443 -23.39 17.17 21.46
C LEU A 443 -24.72 16.93 22.18
N VAL A 444 -25.24 15.70 22.15
CA VAL A 444 -26.52 15.34 22.82
C VAL A 444 -26.31 15.06 24.32
N ASN A 445 -25.11 14.65 24.72
CA ASN A 445 -24.80 14.37 26.13
C ASN A 445 -24.54 15.67 26.90
N ASP A 446 -25.55 16.08 27.67
CA ASP A 446 -25.66 17.30 28.50
C ASP A 446 -24.55 17.44 29.58
N GLN A 447 -23.73 16.40 29.79
CA GLN A 447 -22.58 16.42 30.69
C GLN A 447 -21.31 17.06 30.09
N THR A 448 -21.28 17.29 28.78
CA THR A 448 -20.22 18.11 28.16
C THR A 448 -20.49 19.57 28.50
N GLN A 449 -19.99 20.00 29.67
CA GLN A 449 -20.02 21.39 30.11
C GLN A 449 -19.64 22.29 28.93
N LYS A 450 -20.41 23.38 28.77
CA LYS A 450 -20.60 24.36 27.67
C LYS A 450 -19.38 24.88 26.88
N ASP A 451 -18.23 24.30 27.12
CA ASP A 451 -16.91 24.72 26.74
C ASP A 451 -16.38 23.92 25.52
N ASP A 452 -16.81 22.67 25.29
CA ASP A 452 -16.31 21.88 24.14
C ASP A 452 -17.21 21.89 22.89
N ILE A 453 -18.43 22.44 22.98
CA ILE A 453 -19.38 22.49 21.86
C ILE A 453 -18.77 23.17 20.63
N ALA A 454 -18.06 24.28 20.81
CA ALA A 454 -17.45 24.99 19.69
C ALA A 454 -16.31 24.18 19.04
N LYS A 455 -15.49 23.48 19.84
CA LYS A 455 -14.43 22.60 19.33
C LYS A 455 -15.02 21.40 18.58
N ILE A 456 -16.09 20.79 19.10
CA ILE A 456 -16.83 19.71 18.44
C ILE A 456 -17.39 20.19 17.10
N ASN A 457 -18.07 21.34 17.06
CA ASN A 457 -18.60 21.89 15.81
C ASN A 457 -17.48 22.19 14.80
N ASN A 458 -16.33 22.68 15.25
CA ASN A 458 -15.17 22.85 14.37
C ASN A 458 -14.65 21.50 13.82
N LEU A 459 -14.65 20.42 14.60
CA LEU A 459 -14.26 19.09 14.13
C LEU A 459 -15.31 18.45 13.21
N ILE A 460 -16.62 18.68 13.47
CA ILE A 460 -17.70 18.32 12.53
C ILE A 460 -17.51 19.06 11.20
N GLY A 461 -17.21 20.36 11.25
CA GLY A 461 -16.87 21.15 10.06
C GLY A 461 -15.67 20.57 9.31
N SER A 462 -14.63 20.14 10.03
CA SER A 462 -13.47 19.43 9.43
C SER A 462 -13.85 18.10 8.81
N THR A 463 -14.80 17.38 9.42
CA THR A 463 -15.27 16.10 8.91
C THR A 463 -16.02 16.28 7.58
N TYR A 464 -16.94 17.25 7.51
CA TYR A 464 -17.63 17.60 6.26
C TYR A 464 -16.68 18.14 5.19
N TYR A 465 -15.69 18.95 5.59
CA TYR A 465 -14.66 19.47 4.68
C TYR A 465 -13.86 18.33 4.02
N ASN A 466 -13.49 17.30 4.78
CA ASN A 466 -12.76 16.13 4.25
C ASN A 466 -13.66 15.20 3.44
N LYS A 467 -14.95 15.10 3.79
CA LYS A 467 -15.98 14.41 2.98
C LYS A 467 -16.30 15.14 1.66
N GLY A 468 -15.96 16.42 1.55
CA GLY A 468 -16.15 17.26 0.36
C GLY A 468 -17.40 18.14 0.36
N ASP A 469 -18.22 18.10 1.44
CA ASP A 469 -19.41 18.94 1.60
C ASP A 469 -18.99 20.31 2.17
N LEU A 470 -18.66 21.24 1.28
CA LEU A 470 -18.14 22.57 1.66
C LEU A 470 -19.20 23.47 2.28
N ASP A 471 -20.49 23.27 2.00
CA ASP A 471 -21.55 24.13 2.50
C ASP A 471 -21.88 23.78 3.95
N LYS A 472 -22.01 22.48 4.28
CA LYS A 472 -22.14 22.06 5.68
C LYS A 472 -20.88 22.37 6.48
N ALA A 473 -19.69 22.18 5.89
CA ALA A 473 -18.46 22.55 6.57
C ALA A 473 -18.45 24.04 6.97
N LEU A 474 -18.92 24.92 6.07
CA LEU A 474 -19.01 26.35 6.32
C LEU A 474 -20.00 26.67 7.45
N GLU A 475 -21.18 26.05 7.43
CA GLU A 475 -22.20 26.20 8.49
C GLU A 475 -21.62 25.86 9.87
N TYR A 476 -20.99 24.70 9.99
CA TYR A 476 -20.43 24.23 11.26
C TYR A 476 -19.21 25.04 11.72
N TYR A 477 -18.34 25.48 10.80
CA TYR A 477 -17.24 26.37 11.17
C TYR A 477 -17.74 27.76 11.59
N GLN A 478 -18.77 28.29 10.95
CA GLN A 478 -19.37 29.58 11.34
C GLN A 478 -20.01 29.47 12.72
N LEU A 479 -20.78 28.39 12.96
CA LEU A 479 -21.34 28.10 14.28
C LEU A 479 -20.25 28.01 15.36
N ALA A 480 -19.15 27.30 15.09
CA ALA A 480 -18.01 27.21 16.01
C ALA A 480 -17.38 28.58 16.27
N TYR A 481 -17.20 29.41 15.23
CA TYR A 481 -16.68 30.77 15.37
C TYR A 481 -17.58 31.65 16.24
N ASP A 482 -18.88 31.68 15.95
CA ASP A 482 -19.84 32.50 16.67
C ASP A 482 -19.93 32.09 18.15
N LEU A 483 -19.89 30.78 18.43
CA LEU A 483 -19.84 30.28 19.81
C LEU A 483 -18.57 30.72 20.55
N MET A 484 -17.39 30.66 19.90
CA MET A 484 -16.12 31.08 20.52
C MET A 484 -16.05 32.60 20.74
N MET A 485 -16.66 33.39 19.86
CA MET A 485 -16.68 34.86 19.97
C MET A 485 -17.68 35.38 21.00
N ASN A 486 -18.76 34.62 21.26
CA ASN A 486 -19.81 34.99 22.23
C ASN A 486 -19.53 34.50 23.67
N ASP A 487 -18.43 33.76 23.89
CA ASP A 487 -18.03 33.25 25.20
C ASP A 487 -17.03 34.18 25.93
N LYS A 488 -16.59 33.83 27.14
CA LYS A 488 -15.59 34.56 27.95
C LYS A 488 -14.35 34.94 27.12
N PRO A 489 -13.65 36.06 27.44
CA PRO A 489 -12.50 36.57 26.66
C PRO A 489 -11.39 35.56 26.36
N ILE A 490 -11.23 34.53 27.21
CA ILE A 490 -10.23 33.48 27.08
C ILE A 490 -10.39 32.65 25.80
N ARG A 491 -11.60 32.48 25.26
CA ARG A 491 -11.84 31.67 24.03
C ARG A 491 -11.76 32.45 22.73
N ILE A 492 -11.69 33.79 22.80
CA ILE A 492 -11.52 34.62 21.61
C ILE A 492 -10.21 34.24 20.88
N LYS A 493 -9.18 33.82 21.61
CA LYS A 493 -7.92 33.33 21.02
C LYS A 493 -8.10 32.09 20.13
N ASP A 494 -9.10 31.24 20.42
CA ASP A 494 -9.34 29.98 19.70
C ASP A 494 -10.20 30.18 18.45
N SER A 495 -10.96 31.27 18.36
CA SER A 495 -11.83 31.61 17.22
C SER A 495 -11.04 31.84 15.92
N ALA A 496 -9.73 32.11 16.03
CA ALA A 496 -8.79 32.18 14.91
C ALA A 496 -8.76 30.90 14.07
N ARG A 497 -8.98 29.71 14.67
CA ARG A 497 -8.97 28.42 13.96
C ARG A 497 -10.19 28.25 13.06
N PRO A 498 -11.44 28.40 13.54
CA PRO A 498 -12.62 28.47 12.68
C PRO A 498 -12.47 29.50 11.55
N LEU A 499 -11.96 30.71 11.82
CA LEU A 499 -11.71 31.71 10.76
C LEU A 499 -10.76 31.20 9.68
N THR A 500 -9.68 30.53 10.07
CA THR A 500 -8.76 29.90 9.11
C THR A 500 -9.45 28.80 8.30
N ASN A 501 -10.35 28.03 8.92
CA ASN A 501 -11.07 26.97 8.22
C ASN A 501 -12.15 27.52 7.27
N ILE A 502 -12.86 28.58 7.66
CA ILE A 502 -13.80 29.32 6.81
C ILE A 502 -13.05 29.94 5.62
N GLY A 503 -11.91 30.58 5.88
CA GLY A 503 -11.05 31.13 4.83
C GLY A 503 -10.60 30.05 3.83
N LEU A 504 -10.31 28.84 4.31
CA LEU A 504 -9.95 27.69 3.48
C LEU A 504 -11.10 27.22 2.58
N ILE A 505 -12.35 27.30 3.04
CA ILE A 505 -13.52 27.03 2.20
C ILE A 505 -13.64 28.07 1.08
N TYR A 506 -13.53 29.36 1.41
CA TYR A 506 -13.58 30.42 0.39
C TYR A 506 -12.42 30.33 -0.59
N HIS A 507 -11.23 29.92 -0.11
CA HIS A 507 -10.08 29.63 -0.96
C HIS A 507 -10.40 28.50 -1.96
N ARG A 508 -10.97 27.37 -1.51
CA ARG A 508 -11.40 26.28 -2.41
C ARG A 508 -12.52 26.67 -3.37
N LYS A 509 -13.39 27.61 -2.99
CA LYS A 509 -14.42 28.20 -3.87
C LYS A 509 -13.88 29.26 -4.84
N GLY A 510 -12.57 29.56 -4.82
CA GLY A 510 -11.93 30.58 -5.67
C GLY A 510 -12.16 32.03 -5.22
N GLN A 511 -12.75 32.25 -4.05
CA GLN A 511 -13.05 33.58 -3.50
C GLN A 511 -11.87 34.13 -2.68
N TYR A 512 -10.73 34.37 -3.34
CA TYR A 512 -9.46 34.69 -2.69
C TYR A 512 -9.47 35.94 -1.82
N SER A 513 -10.21 37.00 -2.22
CA SER A 513 -10.28 38.24 -1.43
C SER A 513 -10.94 38.03 -0.07
N ARG A 514 -12.05 37.27 -0.03
CA ARG A 514 -12.75 36.91 1.21
C ARG A 514 -11.91 35.98 2.07
N ALA A 515 -11.26 35.00 1.45
CA ALA A 515 -10.34 34.09 2.16
C ALA A 515 -9.19 34.86 2.82
N LEU A 516 -8.58 35.81 2.10
CA LEU A 516 -7.49 36.63 2.62
C LEU A 516 -7.95 37.52 3.79
N GLU A 517 -9.12 38.14 3.69
CA GLU A 517 -9.70 38.93 4.79
C GLU A 517 -9.85 38.10 6.08
N LEU A 518 -10.39 36.89 5.95
CA LEU A 518 -10.59 35.97 7.08
C LEU A 518 -9.26 35.46 7.65
N TYR A 519 -8.28 35.17 6.79
CA TYR A 519 -6.94 34.78 7.25
C TYR A 519 -6.24 35.92 7.99
N LEU A 520 -6.36 37.17 7.52
CA LEU A 520 -5.78 38.33 8.21
C LEU A 520 -6.44 38.57 9.56
N LYS A 521 -7.77 38.44 9.67
CA LYS A 521 -8.49 38.49 10.95
C LYS A 521 -8.01 37.38 11.91
N SER A 522 -7.78 36.18 11.40
CA SER A 522 -7.22 35.07 12.18
C SER A 522 -5.80 35.37 12.68
N ILE A 523 -4.93 35.95 11.84
CA ILE A 523 -3.57 36.37 12.23
C ILE A 523 -3.62 37.47 13.28
N GLU A 524 -4.50 38.46 13.16
CA GLU A 524 -4.66 39.54 14.15
C GLU A 524 -4.99 38.98 15.55
N ILE A 525 -5.89 38.00 15.61
CA ILE A 525 -6.18 37.29 16.87
C ILE A 525 -4.95 36.55 17.38
N PHE A 526 -4.25 35.78 16.53
CA PHE A 526 -3.04 35.07 16.96
C PHE A 526 -1.95 36.02 17.47
N GLU A 527 -1.69 37.13 16.78
CA GLU A 527 -0.69 38.13 17.16
C GLU A 527 -1.06 38.81 18.49
N THR A 528 -2.34 39.08 18.71
CA THR A 528 -2.83 39.72 19.94
C THR A 528 -2.60 38.86 21.19
N TYR A 529 -2.82 37.54 21.08
CA TYR A 529 -2.78 36.64 22.25
C TYR A 529 -1.47 35.87 22.41
N TYR A 530 -0.76 35.55 21.32
CA TYR A 530 0.44 34.72 21.34
C TYR A 530 1.71 35.44 20.85
N GLY A 531 1.57 36.65 20.28
CA GLY A 531 2.66 37.42 19.70
C GLY A 531 2.98 37.06 18.23
N LYS A 532 3.78 37.92 17.59
CA LYS A 532 4.04 37.88 16.12
C LYS A 532 4.87 36.70 15.63
N GLU A 533 5.53 35.97 16.51
CA GLU A 533 6.47 34.89 16.17
C GLU A 533 6.01 33.52 16.67
N HIS A 534 4.73 33.39 17.06
CA HIS A 534 4.22 32.15 17.60
C HIS A 534 3.94 31.09 16.52
N ILE A 535 4.23 29.83 16.83
CA ILE A 535 4.11 28.70 15.90
C ILE A 535 2.67 28.42 15.43
N THR A 536 1.67 28.77 16.23
CA THR A 536 0.23 28.55 15.92
C THR A 536 -0.23 29.30 14.66
N ALA A 537 0.39 30.43 14.32
CA ALA A 537 0.06 31.22 13.13
C ALA A 537 0.56 30.59 11.82
N THR A 538 1.48 29.62 11.87
CA THR A 538 2.18 29.09 10.67
C THR A 538 1.25 28.44 9.64
N LYS A 539 0.16 27.79 10.09
CA LYS A 539 -0.86 27.21 9.19
C LYS A 539 -1.60 28.29 8.41
N THR A 540 -2.04 29.35 9.10
CA THR A 540 -2.74 30.49 8.48
C THR A 540 -1.80 31.26 7.55
N LEU A 541 -0.55 31.51 7.96
CA LEU A 541 0.48 32.11 7.10
C LEU A 541 0.75 31.26 5.85
N THR A 542 0.71 29.93 5.95
CA THR A 542 0.90 29.02 4.81
C THR A 542 -0.24 29.18 3.80
N ASN A 543 -1.49 29.27 4.28
CA ASN A 543 -2.65 29.51 3.42
C ASN A 543 -2.61 30.89 2.74
N ILE A 544 -2.16 31.93 3.45
CA ILE A 544 -1.91 33.25 2.86
C ILE A 544 -0.84 33.16 1.77
N GLY A 545 0.27 32.46 2.04
CA GLY A 545 1.32 32.18 1.06
C GLY A 545 0.78 31.47 -0.19
N ASN A 546 -0.11 30.49 -0.02
CA ASN A 546 -0.74 29.77 -1.13
C ASN A 546 -1.61 30.71 -1.98
N ILE A 547 -2.45 31.54 -1.36
CA ILE A 547 -3.26 32.54 -2.09
C ILE A 547 -2.38 33.49 -2.89
N TYR A 548 -1.29 34.01 -2.31
CA TYR A 548 -0.39 34.89 -3.04
C TYR A 548 0.34 34.17 -4.16
N THR A 549 0.63 32.87 -4.02
CA THR A 549 1.20 32.03 -5.07
C THR A 549 0.23 31.87 -6.25
N GLU A 550 -1.04 31.55 -5.96
CA GLU A 550 -2.10 31.42 -6.95
C GLU A 550 -2.45 32.76 -7.63
N SER A 551 -2.40 33.84 -6.87
CA SER A 551 -2.60 35.22 -7.34
C SER A 551 -1.38 35.80 -8.07
N ARG A 552 -0.35 34.99 -8.34
CA ARG A 552 0.91 35.36 -9.01
C ARG A 552 1.73 36.46 -8.31
N GLN A 553 1.48 36.72 -7.03
CA GLN A 553 2.23 37.66 -6.20
C GLN A 553 3.38 36.94 -5.48
N TYR A 554 4.30 36.39 -6.26
CA TYR A 554 5.31 35.44 -5.78
C TYR A 554 6.28 36.02 -4.73
N HIS A 555 6.64 37.29 -4.84
CA HIS A 555 7.50 37.95 -3.84
C HIS A 555 6.85 38.02 -2.46
N ARG A 556 5.54 38.30 -2.40
CA ARG A 556 4.79 38.28 -1.15
C ARG A 556 4.68 36.86 -0.60
N ALA A 557 4.37 35.88 -1.45
CA ALA A 557 4.33 34.47 -1.05
C ALA A 557 5.67 34.01 -0.42
N LEU A 558 6.81 34.33 -1.05
CA LEU A 558 8.14 34.03 -0.51
C LEU A 558 8.40 34.71 0.84
N GLN A 559 7.92 35.94 1.06
CA GLN A 559 8.05 36.62 2.34
C GLN A 559 7.32 35.86 3.46
N TYR A 560 6.10 35.40 3.20
CA TYR A 560 5.33 34.59 4.16
C TYR A 560 6.01 33.25 4.44
N TYR A 561 6.45 32.51 3.43
CA TYR A 561 7.13 31.22 3.66
C TYR A 561 8.50 31.37 4.35
N LYS A 562 9.25 32.44 4.08
CA LYS A 562 10.48 32.75 4.80
C LYS A 562 10.22 33.12 6.26
N ASN A 563 9.15 33.85 6.55
CA ASN A 563 8.75 34.14 7.92
C ASN A 563 8.36 32.85 8.67
N ILE A 564 7.58 31.96 8.04
CA ILE A 564 7.25 30.64 8.59
C ILE A 564 8.52 29.85 8.91
N ARG A 565 9.49 29.80 7.99
CA ARG A 565 10.75 29.08 8.20
C ARG A 565 11.53 29.66 9.40
N ARG A 566 11.55 30.98 9.56
CA ARG A 566 12.20 31.64 10.71
C ARG A 566 11.52 31.27 12.03
N ILE A 567 10.19 31.29 12.08
CA ILE A 567 9.42 30.86 13.26
C ILE A 567 9.71 29.38 13.56
N GLN A 568 9.68 28.51 12.55
CA GLN A 568 9.98 27.09 12.73
C GLN A 568 11.41 26.86 13.28
N GLN A 569 12.40 27.63 12.83
CA GLN A 569 13.79 27.54 13.33
C GLN A 569 13.93 27.94 14.81
N LEU A 570 13.04 28.76 15.35
CA LEU A 570 13.06 29.18 16.76
C LEU A 570 12.46 28.13 17.69
N TYR A 571 11.48 27.36 17.22
CA TYR A 571 10.64 26.51 18.08
C TYR A 571 10.68 25.01 17.76
N LEU A 572 11.22 24.60 16.60
CA LEU A 572 11.26 23.20 16.17
C LEU A 572 12.70 22.69 16.01
N PRO A 573 12.95 21.39 16.26
CA PRO A 573 14.22 20.75 15.90
C PRO A 573 14.54 20.93 14.41
N SER A 574 15.84 20.96 14.08
CA SER A 574 16.32 21.21 12.72
C SER A 574 15.86 20.17 11.67
N ASP A 575 15.44 19.00 12.13
CA ASP A 575 14.96 17.87 11.36
C ASP A 575 13.43 17.67 11.45
N HIS A 576 12.67 18.69 11.86
CA HIS A 576 11.21 18.58 11.95
C HIS A 576 10.54 18.58 10.56
N LEU A 577 9.55 17.70 10.35
CA LEU A 577 8.87 17.54 9.05
C LEU A 577 8.23 18.83 8.52
N ALA A 578 7.65 19.64 9.41
CA ALA A 578 7.02 20.92 9.03
C ALA A 578 7.98 21.84 8.25
N THR A 579 9.28 21.80 8.57
CA THR A 579 10.31 22.55 7.84
C THR A 579 10.48 22.02 6.41
N ALA A 580 10.47 20.70 6.22
CA ALA A 580 10.51 20.10 4.90
C ALA A 580 9.30 20.49 4.04
N MET A 581 8.10 20.59 4.63
CA MET A 581 6.90 21.06 3.92
C MET A 581 7.02 22.53 3.50
N THR A 582 7.54 23.40 4.37
CA THR A 582 7.78 24.81 4.03
C THR A 582 8.81 24.97 2.92
N LEU A 583 9.88 24.16 2.90
CA LEU A 583 10.86 24.14 1.79
C LEU A 583 10.21 23.73 0.47
N ASN A 584 9.33 22.71 0.48
CA ASN A 584 8.57 22.31 -0.70
C ASN A 584 7.68 23.46 -1.23
N ASN A 585 7.00 24.21 -0.35
CA ASN A 585 6.17 25.35 -0.77
C ASN A 585 7.01 26.51 -1.34
N ILE A 586 8.18 26.80 -0.76
CA ILE A 586 9.14 27.77 -1.33
C ILE A 586 9.57 27.32 -2.74
N ALA A 587 9.82 26.03 -2.92
CA ALA A 587 10.18 25.45 -4.21
C ALA A 587 9.05 25.60 -5.25
N VAL A 588 7.79 25.38 -4.86
CA VAL A 588 6.60 25.65 -5.70
C VAL A 588 6.57 27.11 -6.15
N VAL A 589 6.84 28.08 -5.26
CA VAL A 589 6.86 29.50 -5.65
C VAL A 589 7.96 29.78 -6.66
N TYR A 590 9.18 29.29 -6.42
CA TYR A 590 10.27 29.46 -7.38
C TYR A 590 9.98 28.79 -8.73
N THR A 591 9.25 27.68 -8.73
CA THR A 591 8.74 27.04 -9.95
C THR A 591 7.83 27.98 -10.72
N LYS A 592 6.83 28.57 -10.06
CA LYS A 592 5.88 29.51 -10.68
C LYS A 592 6.55 30.83 -11.12
N MET A 593 7.66 31.21 -10.50
CA MET A 593 8.52 32.33 -10.93
C MET A 593 9.45 31.98 -12.10
N ASN A 594 9.44 30.73 -12.58
CA ASN A 594 10.38 30.19 -13.57
C ASN A 594 11.85 30.26 -13.11
N ALA A 595 12.09 30.30 -11.79
CA ALA A 595 13.43 30.26 -11.18
C ALA A 595 13.80 28.81 -10.86
N ILE A 596 13.97 28.02 -11.92
CA ILE A 596 13.98 26.55 -11.84
C ILE A 596 15.14 25.99 -11.01
N ASP A 597 16.34 26.54 -11.13
CA ASP A 597 17.51 26.08 -10.36
C ASP A 597 17.28 26.16 -8.86
N ARG A 598 16.68 27.27 -8.40
CA ARG A 598 16.32 27.45 -6.98
C ARG A 598 15.19 26.51 -6.58
N ALA A 599 14.19 26.31 -7.44
CA ALA A 599 13.11 25.38 -7.15
C ALA A 599 13.64 23.97 -6.89
N LEU A 600 14.51 23.45 -7.77
CA LEU A 600 15.13 22.12 -7.62
C LEU A 600 15.97 22.02 -6.34
N GLU A 601 16.74 23.05 -6.00
CA GLU A 601 17.51 23.10 -4.75
C GLU A 601 16.61 22.92 -3.52
N TYR A 602 15.52 23.70 -3.44
CA TYR A 602 14.57 23.63 -2.32
C TYR A 602 13.78 22.31 -2.29
N TYR A 603 13.39 21.75 -3.44
CA TYR A 603 12.76 20.44 -3.48
C TYR A 603 13.70 19.32 -3.02
N GLN A 604 14.98 19.37 -3.40
CA GLN A 604 15.97 18.38 -2.98
C GLN A 604 16.20 18.43 -1.47
N GLN A 605 16.35 19.64 -0.90
CA GLN A 605 16.47 19.81 0.56
C GLN A 605 15.24 19.25 1.29
N SER A 606 14.03 19.50 0.77
CA SER A 606 12.79 18.93 1.32
C SER A 606 12.78 17.40 1.26
N LEU A 607 13.18 16.83 0.12
CA LEU A 607 13.21 15.38 -0.12
C LEU A 607 14.21 14.67 0.79
N ASP A 608 15.41 15.22 0.98
CA ASP A 608 16.46 14.62 1.80
C ASP A 608 16.10 14.65 3.30
N MET A 609 15.37 15.68 3.75
CA MET A 609 14.79 15.69 5.09
C MET A 609 13.71 14.60 5.21
N LYS A 610 12.75 14.58 4.28
CA LYS A 610 11.66 13.60 4.30
C LYS A 610 12.15 12.15 4.28
N LYS A 611 13.16 11.81 3.48
CA LYS A 611 13.74 10.45 3.43
C LYS A 611 14.43 10.01 4.73
N ARG A 612 14.92 10.95 5.53
CA ARG A 612 15.52 10.65 6.85
C ARG A 612 14.47 10.42 7.93
N ILE A 613 13.31 11.06 7.79
CA ILE A 613 12.27 11.13 8.80
C ILE A 613 11.16 10.09 8.56
N LEU A 614 10.81 9.85 7.29
CA LEU A 614 9.64 9.09 6.85
C LEU A 614 10.03 7.75 6.22
N PRO A 615 9.12 6.74 6.25
CA PRO A 615 9.26 5.52 5.47
C PRO A 615 9.44 5.79 3.98
N PRO A 616 10.15 4.91 3.26
CA PRO A 616 10.38 5.06 1.82
C PRO A 616 9.11 5.29 0.97
N ASP A 617 7.98 4.69 1.36
CA ASP A 617 6.72 4.72 0.58
C ASP A 617 5.76 5.85 0.96
N HIS A 618 6.16 6.74 1.87
CA HIS A 618 5.30 7.79 2.40
C HIS A 618 4.83 8.78 1.31
N ASN A 619 3.55 9.17 1.34
CA ASN A 619 2.94 10.00 0.31
C ASN A 619 3.64 11.36 0.13
N ASP A 620 4.07 12.01 1.21
CA ASP A 620 4.84 13.25 1.15
C ASP A 620 6.18 13.16 0.38
N ILE A 621 6.85 11.99 0.38
CA ILE A 621 8.04 11.75 -0.45
C ILE A 621 7.60 11.68 -1.92
N ARG A 622 6.52 10.92 -2.21
CA ARG A 622 5.96 10.78 -3.57
C ARG A 622 5.54 12.12 -4.17
N VAL A 623 4.88 13.00 -3.40
CA VAL A 623 4.45 14.33 -3.85
C VAL A 623 5.65 15.22 -4.19
N THR A 624 6.67 15.26 -3.34
CA THR A 624 7.89 16.04 -3.64
C THR A 624 8.63 15.49 -4.85
N MET A 625 8.72 14.16 -5.01
CA MET A 625 9.28 13.55 -6.22
C MET A 625 8.46 13.85 -7.48
N ALA A 626 7.12 13.88 -7.37
CA ALA A 626 6.24 14.25 -8.48
C ALA A 626 6.44 15.72 -8.89
N ASN A 627 6.54 16.65 -7.94
CA ASN A 627 6.81 18.07 -8.25
C ASN A 627 8.18 18.27 -8.93
N ILE A 628 9.22 17.54 -8.49
CA ILE A 628 10.53 17.54 -9.16
C ILE A 628 10.38 17.00 -10.59
N ALA A 629 9.62 15.93 -10.79
CA ALA A 629 9.37 15.35 -12.10
C ALA A 629 8.58 16.32 -13.03
N ASP A 630 7.58 17.02 -12.51
CA ASP A 630 6.79 18.00 -13.25
C ASP A 630 7.65 19.18 -13.71
N ILE A 631 8.57 19.65 -12.87
CA ILE A 631 9.53 20.71 -13.22
C ILE A 631 10.51 20.25 -14.28
N ASN A 632 11.04 19.03 -14.14
CA ASN A 632 11.91 18.46 -15.17
C ASN A 632 11.14 18.35 -16.50
N THR A 633 9.85 18.02 -16.45
CA THR A 633 8.97 18.00 -17.62
C THR A 633 8.71 19.40 -18.19
N GLU A 634 8.53 20.43 -17.35
CA GLU A 634 8.32 21.83 -17.78
C GLU A 634 9.61 22.47 -18.34
N ILE A 635 10.79 22.14 -17.82
CA ILE A 635 12.10 22.46 -18.42
C ILE A 635 12.19 21.87 -19.83
N ASN A 636 11.73 20.63 -20.00
CA ASN A 636 11.69 19.95 -21.29
C ASN A 636 10.66 20.59 -22.25
N ARG A 637 9.55 21.12 -21.72
CA ARG A 637 8.51 21.87 -22.47
C ARG A 637 8.97 23.27 -22.93
N LEU A 638 9.66 24.03 -22.08
CA LEU A 638 10.16 25.38 -22.41
C LEU A 638 11.32 25.38 -23.41
N HIS A 639 12.01 24.24 -23.60
CA HIS A 639 12.99 24.06 -24.66
C HIS A 639 12.37 23.86 -26.07
N TYR A 640 11.04 23.71 -26.20
CA TYR A 640 10.33 23.51 -27.48
C TYR A 640 8.98 24.28 -27.55
N PRO A 641 8.93 25.57 -27.95
CA PRO A 641 7.74 26.42 -27.79
C PRO A 641 6.64 26.30 -28.87
N VAL A 642 6.81 25.52 -29.94
CA VAL A 642 5.95 25.67 -31.13
C VAL A 642 4.93 24.54 -31.28
N SER A 643 3.78 24.63 -30.58
CA SER A 643 2.54 23.91 -31.01
C SER A 643 1.28 24.24 -30.19
N TYR A 644 1.35 24.92 -29.05
CA TYR A 644 0.19 24.93 -28.13
C TYR A 644 -0.89 26.00 -28.40
N SER A 645 -0.64 27.01 -29.24
CA SER A 645 -1.62 28.08 -29.50
C SER A 645 -2.74 27.71 -30.48
N LYS A 646 -2.62 26.59 -31.21
CA LYS A 646 -3.66 26.14 -32.17
C LYS A 646 -4.71 25.18 -31.59
N MET A 647 -4.58 24.74 -30.33
CA MET A 647 -5.51 23.76 -29.73
C MET A 647 -6.60 24.37 -28.81
N CYS A 648 -6.55 25.67 -28.51
CA CYS A 648 -7.55 26.35 -27.65
C CYS A 648 -8.88 26.70 -28.34
N GLN A 649 -9.25 26.05 -29.45
CA GLN A 649 -10.59 26.17 -30.04
C GLN A 649 -11.43 24.89 -29.96
N ALA A 650 -10.96 23.84 -29.29
CA ALA A 650 -11.66 22.54 -29.25
C ALA A 650 -12.03 22.04 -27.84
N SER A 651 -12.01 22.89 -26.81
CA SER A 651 -12.30 22.46 -25.43
C SER A 651 -13.67 22.91 -24.93
N THR A 652 -14.72 22.19 -25.32
CA THR A 652 -15.93 22.04 -24.51
C THR A 652 -16.46 20.60 -24.62
N ALA A 653 -15.83 19.66 -23.91
CA ALA A 653 -16.50 18.48 -23.33
C ALA A 653 -15.53 17.66 -22.46
N LYS A 654 -16.03 17.31 -21.27
CA LYS A 654 -15.47 16.56 -20.13
C LYS A 654 -14.54 15.36 -20.41
N SER A 655 -13.48 15.33 -19.59
CA SER A 655 -12.85 14.20 -18.90
C SER A 655 -12.94 12.79 -19.51
N THR A 656 -11.83 12.30 -20.05
CA THR A 656 -11.47 10.87 -19.97
C THR A 656 -9.95 10.77 -19.85
N ILE A 657 -9.52 9.86 -18.97
CA ILE A 657 -8.14 9.59 -18.55
C ILE A 657 -7.22 9.42 -19.76
N LEU A 658 -6.22 10.29 -19.91
CA LEU A 658 -5.10 10.09 -20.83
C LEU A 658 -3.98 9.39 -20.05
N THR A 659 -3.71 8.15 -20.47
CA THR A 659 -2.53 7.36 -20.11
C THR A 659 -1.26 8.16 -20.37
N GLN A 660 -0.43 8.31 -19.34
CA GLN A 660 0.86 9.00 -19.42
C GLN A 660 1.87 8.16 -20.22
N ASN A 661 2.35 8.71 -21.33
CA ASN A 661 3.56 8.27 -22.01
C ASN A 661 4.78 8.64 -21.13
N LYS A 662 5.51 7.65 -20.61
CA LYS A 662 6.84 7.82 -20.01
C LYS A 662 7.87 7.06 -20.87
N PRO A 663 9.09 7.60 -21.09
CA PRO A 663 10.21 6.81 -21.60
C PRO A 663 10.69 5.78 -20.54
N PRO A 664 11.38 4.70 -20.95
CA PRO A 664 11.65 3.53 -20.11
C PRO A 664 12.80 3.83 -19.15
N PHE A 665 12.50 4.51 -18.05
CA PHE A 665 13.37 4.51 -16.89
C PHE A 665 12.68 3.71 -15.80
N ILE A 666 13.14 2.48 -15.60
CA ILE A 666 12.78 1.69 -14.43
C ILE A 666 12.94 2.55 -13.18
N HIS A 667 11.90 2.57 -12.34
CA HIS A 667 12.01 3.03 -10.97
C HIS A 667 12.74 1.95 -10.16
N THR A 668 14.07 2.05 -10.10
CA THR A 668 14.95 1.31 -9.16
C THR A 668 14.97 -0.23 -9.28
N ILE A 669 16.08 -0.80 -9.75
CA ILE A 669 16.37 -2.23 -9.53
C ILE A 669 16.92 -2.36 -8.11
N PRO A 670 16.36 -3.21 -7.23
CA PRO A 670 16.87 -3.39 -5.88
C PRO A 670 18.37 -3.75 -5.88
N ALA A 671 19.17 -3.15 -5.00
CA ALA A 671 20.62 -3.41 -4.94
C ALA A 671 20.93 -4.90 -4.64
N ASN A 672 20.02 -5.59 -3.96
CA ASN A 672 20.06 -7.01 -3.64
C ASN A 672 19.25 -7.89 -4.61
N ALA A 673 18.80 -7.36 -5.76
CA ALA A 673 18.06 -8.15 -6.75
C ALA A 673 18.84 -9.42 -7.13
N ILE A 674 18.17 -10.56 -7.00
CA ILE A 674 18.66 -11.87 -7.39
C ILE A 674 18.05 -12.20 -8.74
N TRP A 675 18.91 -12.47 -9.72
CA TRP A 675 18.49 -12.77 -11.09
C TRP A 675 18.33 -14.27 -11.27
N VAL A 676 17.19 -14.69 -11.82
CA VAL A 676 17.01 -16.06 -12.31
C VAL A 676 18.10 -16.35 -13.33
N GLN A 677 18.94 -17.35 -13.08
CA GLN A 677 20.15 -17.57 -13.88
C GLN A 677 19.89 -18.14 -15.28
N ASN A 678 18.73 -18.79 -15.49
CA ASN A 678 18.33 -19.32 -16.79
C ASN A 678 17.37 -18.35 -17.49
N GLY A 679 17.84 -17.73 -18.57
CA GLY A 679 17.07 -16.84 -19.41
C GLY A 679 16.08 -17.58 -20.31
N ILE A 680 14.95 -16.92 -20.60
CA ILE A 680 13.94 -17.39 -21.53
C ILE A 680 14.18 -16.71 -22.87
N THR A 681 14.26 -17.48 -23.96
CA THR A 681 14.35 -16.89 -25.30
C THR A 681 13.01 -16.24 -25.68
N VAL A 682 13.03 -14.94 -25.94
CA VAL A 682 11.83 -14.13 -26.25
C VAL A 682 11.77 -13.67 -27.70
N ALA A 683 12.89 -13.75 -28.44
CA ALA A 683 12.95 -13.50 -29.87
C ALA A 683 14.13 -14.28 -30.50
N GLY A 684 13.99 -14.64 -31.78
CA GLY A 684 14.93 -15.50 -32.48
C GLY A 684 14.76 -16.99 -32.14
N SER A 685 15.46 -17.86 -32.88
CA SER A 685 15.29 -19.32 -32.79
C SER A 685 16.59 -20.11 -32.55
N LYS A 686 17.65 -19.43 -32.08
CA LYS A 686 19.03 -19.94 -31.97
C LYS A 686 19.71 -20.27 -33.31
N VAL A 687 18.95 -20.32 -34.39
CA VAL A 687 19.43 -20.57 -35.74
C VAL A 687 19.46 -19.26 -36.52
N SER A 688 20.59 -19.00 -37.18
CA SER A 688 20.70 -17.88 -38.11
C SER A 688 19.78 -18.06 -39.30
N GLY A 689 19.09 -17.00 -39.71
CA GLY A 689 18.26 -16.98 -40.91
C GLY A 689 17.42 -15.72 -41.02
N ASP A 690 16.60 -15.64 -42.06
CA ASP A 690 15.78 -14.48 -42.41
C ASP A 690 14.27 -14.72 -42.24
N ALA A 691 13.87 -15.91 -41.77
CA ALA A 691 12.49 -16.20 -41.43
C ALA A 691 11.96 -15.27 -40.32
N THR A 692 10.64 -15.19 -40.16
CA THR A 692 10.02 -14.29 -39.18
C THR A 692 10.30 -14.67 -37.73
N ASN A 693 10.67 -15.92 -37.44
CA ASN A 693 11.15 -16.38 -36.12
C ASN A 693 12.69 -16.43 -36.00
N GLN A 694 13.43 -16.04 -37.04
CA GLN A 694 14.89 -16.09 -37.09
C GLN A 694 15.49 -14.69 -37.06
N LEU A 695 16.69 -14.60 -36.47
CA LEU A 695 17.52 -13.41 -36.45
C LEU A 695 18.88 -13.79 -37.03
N ASN A 696 19.61 -12.84 -37.59
CA ASN A 696 20.97 -13.01 -38.08
C ASN A 696 21.87 -11.91 -37.50
N TRP A 697 22.81 -12.32 -36.64
CA TRP A 697 23.66 -11.46 -35.81
C TRP A 697 22.93 -10.24 -35.23
N PRO A 698 21.84 -10.42 -34.45
CA PRO A 698 21.14 -9.28 -33.85
C PRO A 698 22.14 -8.46 -33.01
N TYR A 699 22.10 -7.14 -33.13
CA TYR A 699 23.13 -6.29 -32.52
C TYR A 699 22.62 -5.54 -31.29
N ASP A 700 21.44 -4.90 -31.37
CA ASP A 700 20.85 -4.20 -30.24
C ASP A 700 19.32 -4.33 -30.20
N LEU A 701 18.73 -3.96 -29.05
CA LEU A 701 17.30 -3.97 -28.84
C LEU A 701 16.78 -2.74 -28.08
N PHE A 702 15.49 -2.48 -28.23
CA PHE A 702 14.71 -1.61 -27.37
C PHE A 702 13.47 -2.33 -26.86
N VAL A 703 13.16 -2.20 -25.57
CA VAL A 703 11.95 -2.76 -24.95
C VAL A 703 11.01 -1.63 -24.55
N ASP A 704 9.78 -1.65 -25.07
CA ASP A 704 8.75 -0.67 -24.73
C ASP A 704 7.98 -1.05 -23.43
N ASP A 705 7.18 -0.12 -22.92
CA ASP A 705 6.47 -0.26 -21.63
C ASP A 705 5.47 -1.43 -21.60
N ASP A 706 4.97 -1.83 -22.77
CA ASP A 706 4.09 -2.99 -22.95
C ASP A 706 4.86 -4.31 -23.13
N GLN A 707 6.19 -4.27 -22.98
CA GLN A 707 7.16 -5.35 -23.21
C GLN A 707 7.26 -5.78 -24.68
N THR A 708 6.86 -4.91 -25.63
CA THR A 708 7.20 -5.09 -27.04
C THR A 708 8.71 -4.90 -27.24
N VAL A 709 9.34 -5.83 -27.96
CA VAL A 709 10.78 -5.85 -28.22
C VAL A 709 11.04 -5.48 -29.68
N PHE A 710 11.80 -4.41 -29.91
CA PHE A 710 12.32 -4.01 -31.22
C PHE A 710 13.79 -4.40 -31.30
N ILE A 711 14.19 -5.07 -32.38
CA ILE A 711 15.53 -5.67 -32.50
C ILE A 711 16.17 -5.23 -33.81
N ALA A 712 17.39 -4.73 -33.74
CA ALA A 712 18.24 -4.50 -34.89
C ALA A 712 18.81 -5.84 -35.38
N ASP A 713 18.12 -6.43 -36.37
CA ASP A 713 18.50 -7.69 -37.01
C ASP A 713 19.57 -7.39 -38.09
N ASN A 714 20.79 -7.20 -37.60
CA ASN A 714 21.91 -6.58 -38.33
C ASN A 714 22.22 -7.29 -39.65
N GLY A 715 22.36 -8.63 -39.61
CA GLY A 715 22.70 -9.45 -40.77
C GLY A 715 21.60 -9.57 -41.81
N ASN A 716 20.35 -9.26 -41.45
CA ASN A 716 19.20 -9.24 -42.36
C ASN A 716 18.79 -7.83 -42.79
N HIS A 717 19.53 -6.81 -42.34
CA HIS A 717 19.30 -5.39 -42.67
C HIS A 717 17.85 -4.91 -42.42
N ARG A 718 17.31 -5.26 -41.25
CA ARG A 718 15.92 -4.94 -40.88
C ARG A 718 15.79 -4.68 -39.38
N ILE A 719 14.70 -4.02 -39.01
CA ILE A 719 14.24 -3.99 -37.61
C ILE A 719 13.04 -4.92 -37.47
N MET A 720 13.10 -5.79 -36.49
CA MET A 720 12.04 -6.73 -36.16
C MET A 720 11.33 -6.33 -34.87
N GLN A 721 10.03 -6.59 -34.79
CA GLN A 721 9.19 -6.39 -33.61
C GLN A 721 8.63 -7.73 -33.12
N TRP A 722 8.73 -7.99 -31.81
CA TRP A 722 8.01 -9.06 -31.12
C TRP A 722 7.11 -8.47 -30.02
N LYS A 723 5.85 -8.90 -29.97
CA LYS A 723 4.88 -8.46 -28.95
C LYS A 723 4.85 -9.45 -27.79
N ASN A 724 4.57 -8.94 -26.59
CA ASN A 724 4.41 -9.76 -25.39
C ASN A 724 3.19 -10.70 -25.52
N GLY A 725 3.31 -11.97 -25.12
CA GLY A 725 2.17 -12.91 -25.06
C GLY A 725 2.03 -13.97 -26.16
N GLY A 726 3.11 -14.33 -26.89
CA GLY A 726 3.19 -15.68 -27.49
C GLY A 726 3.15 -15.81 -29.02
N THR A 727 3.78 -14.91 -29.79
CA THR A 727 4.12 -15.26 -31.18
C THR A 727 5.54 -15.80 -31.26
N THR A 728 5.71 -17.00 -31.81
CA THR A 728 7.03 -17.52 -32.21
C THR A 728 7.65 -16.68 -33.32
N ASN A 729 6.83 -15.97 -34.10
CA ASN A 729 7.20 -15.14 -35.23
C ASN A 729 7.16 -13.65 -34.87
N GLY A 730 8.16 -12.90 -35.32
CA GLY A 730 8.22 -11.44 -35.28
C GLY A 730 7.73 -10.81 -36.58
N GLN A 731 7.64 -9.48 -36.55
CA GLN A 731 7.18 -8.66 -37.66
C GLN A 731 8.29 -7.71 -38.11
N VAL A 732 8.54 -7.62 -39.42
CA VAL A 732 9.41 -6.58 -39.98
C VAL A 732 8.69 -5.23 -39.87
N VAL A 733 9.31 -4.26 -39.19
CA VAL A 733 8.75 -2.91 -38.97
C VAL A 733 9.55 -1.80 -39.66
N ALA A 734 10.81 -2.07 -40.01
CA ALA A 734 11.63 -1.19 -40.83
C ALA A 734 12.63 -2.00 -41.66
N GLY A 735 12.96 -1.53 -42.86
CA GLY A 735 13.84 -2.25 -43.79
C GLY A 735 13.23 -3.55 -44.33
N GLY A 736 14.05 -4.60 -44.47
CA GLY A 736 13.60 -5.93 -44.91
C GLY A 736 13.36 -6.09 -46.42
N LYS A 737 13.88 -5.17 -47.24
CA LYS A 737 13.86 -5.22 -48.71
C LYS A 737 15.27 -5.40 -49.29
N GLY A 738 16.08 -6.22 -48.63
CA GLY A 738 17.50 -6.41 -48.94
C GLY A 738 18.38 -5.23 -48.53
N GLN A 739 19.70 -5.45 -48.61
CA GLN A 739 20.71 -4.43 -48.35
C GLN A 739 20.63 -3.31 -49.39
N GLY A 740 20.70 -2.05 -48.95
CA GLY A 740 20.81 -0.91 -49.85
C GLY A 740 20.69 0.44 -49.14
N ASN A 741 20.77 1.51 -49.91
CA ASN A 741 20.77 2.90 -49.43
C ASN A 741 19.46 3.66 -49.69
N GLY A 742 18.47 3.02 -50.31
CA GLY A 742 17.15 3.59 -50.51
C GLY A 742 16.47 3.95 -49.19
N LEU A 743 15.48 4.86 -49.22
CA LEU A 743 14.74 5.24 -48.00
C LEU A 743 13.89 4.09 -47.44
N HIS A 744 13.61 3.06 -48.25
CA HIS A 744 12.90 1.85 -47.84
C HIS A 744 13.85 0.68 -47.49
N GLN A 745 15.16 0.92 -47.44
CA GLN A 745 16.19 -0.06 -47.13
C GLN A 745 17.05 0.40 -45.96
N LEU A 746 17.64 -0.56 -45.27
CA LEU A 746 18.68 -0.36 -44.26
C LEU A 746 19.91 -1.17 -44.70
N SER A 747 21.07 -0.86 -44.16
CA SER A 747 22.32 -1.59 -44.36
C SER A 747 23.05 -1.72 -43.03
N TYR A 748 22.98 -2.93 -42.47
CA TYR A 748 23.55 -3.31 -41.17
C TYR A 748 23.12 -2.38 -40.03
N PRO A 749 21.81 -2.34 -39.69
CA PRO A 749 21.32 -1.55 -38.58
C PRO A 749 21.97 -2.05 -37.28
N THR A 750 22.52 -1.12 -36.49
CA THR A 750 23.26 -1.47 -35.26
C THR A 750 22.54 -1.06 -33.99
N ASP A 751 21.67 -0.06 -34.04
CA ASP A 751 20.95 0.43 -32.86
C ASP A 751 19.55 0.88 -33.27
N VAL A 752 18.60 0.76 -32.35
CA VAL A 752 17.21 1.16 -32.52
C VAL A 752 16.64 1.68 -31.19
N LEU A 753 15.92 2.80 -31.25
CA LEU A 753 15.07 3.27 -30.15
C LEU A 753 13.71 3.74 -30.66
N ILE A 754 12.73 3.87 -29.76
CA ILE A 754 11.42 4.44 -30.09
C ILE A 754 11.33 5.92 -29.66
N ASP A 755 10.88 6.76 -30.58
CA ASP A 755 10.47 8.14 -30.31
C ASP A 755 8.95 8.19 -30.13
N LYS A 756 8.51 7.97 -28.88
CA LYS A 756 7.08 7.89 -28.49
C LYS A 756 6.27 9.13 -28.86
N GLU A 757 6.91 10.30 -28.96
CA GLU A 757 6.24 11.54 -29.33
C GLU A 757 5.81 11.54 -30.81
N THR A 758 6.62 10.92 -31.67
CA THR A 758 6.31 10.81 -33.11
C THR A 758 5.70 9.47 -33.50
N ASP A 759 5.71 8.49 -32.59
CA ASP A 759 5.37 7.10 -32.86
C ASP A 759 6.23 6.55 -34.02
N SER A 760 7.55 6.63 -33.84
CA SER A 760 8.54 6.29 -34.87
C SER A 760 9.77 5.62 -34.25
N LEU A 761 10.42 4.76 -35.01
CA LEU A 761 11.74 4.23 -34.69
C LEU A 761 12.82 5.21 -35.12
N ILE A 762 13.90 5.33 -34.34
CA ILE A 762 15.15 5.95 -34.78
C ILE A 762 16.18 4.83 -34.86
N ILE A 763 16.85 4.73 -36.01
CA ILE A 763 17.68 3.58 -36.36
C ILE A 763 19.06 4.09 -36.80
N CYS A 764 20.13 3.48 -36.27
CA CYS A 764 21.47 3.67 -36.80
C CYS A 764 21.71 2.74 -37.98
N ASP A 765 21.70 3.33 -39.18
CA ASP A 765 21.88 2.66 -40.47
C ASP A 765 23.35 2.78 -40.87
N ARG A 766 24.17 1.89 -40.29
CA ARG A 766 25.61 2.06 -40.12
C ARG A 766 26.35 2.20 -41.44
N ASP A 767 26.19 1.24 -42.36
CA ASP A 767 26.95 1.23 -43.61
C ASP A 767 26.52 2.35 -44.56
N ASN A 768 25.27 2.79 -44.45
CA ASN A 768 24.78 3.97 -45.14
C ASN A 768 25.20 5.29 -44.46
N ARG A 769 25.94 5.19 -43.35
CA ARG A 769 26.50 6.29 -42.57
C ARG A 769 25.45 7.34 -42.17
N ARG A 770 24.27 6.89 -41.76
CA ARG A 770 23.14 7.76 -41.45
C ARG A 770 22.32 7.24 -40.29
N THR A 771 21.48 8.10 -39.75
CA THR A 771 20.39 7.70 -38.86
C THR A 771 19.06 8.00 -39.51
N VAL A 772 18.12 7.06 -39.40
CA VAL A 772 16.83 7.12 -40.08
C VAL A 772 15.72 7.12 -39.06
N ARG A 773 14.72 8.00 -39.23
CA ARG A 773 13.44 7.91 -38.54
C ARG A 773 12.47 7.09 -39.39
N TRP A 774 11.83 6.10 -38.80
CA TRP A 774 10.85 5.25 -39.47
C TRP A 774 9.51 5.29 -38.72
N SER A 775 8.47 5.84 -39.35
CA SER A 775 7.14 5.94 -38.72
C SER A 775 6.52 4.55 -38.50
N LEU A 776 5.98 4.31 -37.30
CA LEU A 776 5.23 3.09 -36.98
C LEU A 776 3.73 3.20 -37.34
N ARG A 777 3.26 4.38 -37.75
CA ARG A 777 1.89 4.60 -38.22
C ARG A 777 1.60 3.79 -39.50
N SER A 778 0.37 3.31 -39.60
CA SER A 778 -0.10 2.50 -40.75
C SER A 778 0.19 3.17 -42.10
N GLY A 779 0.84 2.43 -43.01
CA GLY A 779 1.15 2.88 -44.38
C GLY A 779 2.56 3.44 -44.61
N ALA A 780 3.37 3.62 -43.55
CA ALA A 780 4.77 4.01 -43.71
C ALA A 780 5.61 2.89 -44.34
N THR A 781 6.24 3.16 -45.49
CA THR A 781 7.03 2.17 -46.25
C THR A 781 8.48 2.58 -46.48
N GLN A 782 8.86 3.77 -46.01
CA GLN A 782 10.19 4.35 -46.13
C GLN A 782 10.49 5.23 -44.90
N GLY A 783 11.76 5.33 -44.53
CA GLY A 783 12.26 6.21 -43.49
C GLY A 783 12.71 7.58 -43.98
N GLU A 784 12.92 8.48 -43.04
CA GLU A 784 13.40 9.84 -43.21
C GLU A 784 14.83 9.95 -42.64
N ILE A 785 15.76 10.54 -43.39
CA ILE A 785 17.14 10.72 -42.90
C ILE A 785 17.16 11.87 -41.88
N LEU A 786 17.55 11.57 -40.64
CA LEU A 786 17.71 12.57 -39.59
C LEU A 786 19.09 13.23 -39.63
N THR A 787 20.14 12.43 -39.83
CA THR A 787 21.52 12.90 -39.98
C THR A 787 22.33 11.91 -40.82
N GLY A 788 23.38 12.38 -41.47
CA GLY A 788 24.24 11.63 -42.38
C GLY A 788 25.73 11.91 -42.14
N HIS A 789 26.59 11.14 -42.80
CA HIS A 789 28.05 11.18 -42.66
C HIS A 789 28.58 10.80 -41.27
N ILE A 790 27.91 9.84 -40.61
CA ILE A 790 28.28 9.32 -39.30
C ILE A 790 28.34 7.80 -39.31
N ASP A 791 29.44 7.18 -38.87
CA ASP A 791 29.50 5.72 -38.64
C ASP A 791 28.84 5.41 -37.30
N CYS A 792 27.51 5.51 -37.28
CA CYS A 792 26.71 5.32 -36.07
C CYS A 792 26.67 3.86 -35.65
N ARG A 793 27.11 3.57 -34.43
CA ARG A 793 26.94 2.27 -33.77
C ARG A 793 26.07 2.29 -32.51
N GLY A 794 26.03 3.42 -31.83
CA GLY A 794 25.27 3.63 -30.61
C GLY A 794 24.41 4.87 -30.71
N LEU A 795 23.22 4.78 -30.13
CA LEU A 795 22.13 5.73 -30.22
C LEU A 795 21.51 5.92 -28.83
N ALA A 796 21.26 7.16 -28.42
CA ALA A 796 20.40 7.43 -27.27
C ALA A 796 19.66 8.73 -27.47
N MET A 797 18.58 8.89 -26.74
CA MET A 797 17.79 10.11 -26.74
C MET A 797 17.52 10.53 -25.30
N ASP A 798 17.80 11.80 -24.98
CA ASP A 798 17.48 12.34 -23.66
C ASP A 798 16.01 12.79 -23.57
N GLU A 799 15.56 13.15 -22.37
CA GLU A 799 14.17 13.62 -22.13
C GLU A 799 13.85 14.93 -22.87
N GLN A 800 14.86 15.64 -23.38
CA GLN A 800 14.72 16.83 -24.21
C GLN A 800 14.72 16.49 -25.71
N ARG A 801 14.70 15.20 -26.08
CA ARG A 801 14.74 14.71 -27.47
C ARG A 801 15.99 15.17 -28.24
N TYR A 802 17.10 15.39 -27.54
CA TYR A 802 18.40 15.44 -28.20
C TYR A 802 18.85 14.02 -28.53
N LEU A 803 19.29 13.82 -29.76
CA LEU A 803 19.83 12.57 -30.25
C LEU A 803 21.33 12.53 -30.00
N TYR A 804 21.80 11.51 -29.30
CA TYR A 804 23.21 11.27 -29.04
C TYR A 804 23.66 10.12 -29.91
N LEU A 805 24.73 10.34 -30.68
CA LEU A 805 25.26 9.40 -31.64
C LEU A 805 26.74 9.22 -31.42
N SER A 806 27.17 7.96 -31.36
CA SER A 806 28.59 7.63 -31.42
C SER A 806 29.03 7.58 -32.89
N ASP A 807 30.14 8.22 -33.21
CA ASP A 807 30.81 8.11 -34.50
C ASP A 807 32.07 7.26 -34.27
N THR A 808 32.02 6.00 -34.71
CA THR A 808 33.12 5.07 -34.46
C THR A 808 34.34 5.33 -35.32
N GLU A 809 34.18 5.97 -36.49
CA GLU A 809 35.30 6.39 -37.35
C GLU A 809 36.04 7.59 -36.74
N LYS A 810 35.29 8.54 -36.15
CA LYS A 810 35.89 9.72 -35.50
C LYS A 810 36.23 9.52 -34.03
N HIS A 811 35.82 8.40 -33.44
CA HIS A 811 35.98 8.08 -32.02
C HIS A 811 35.44 9.19 -31.11
N GLU A 812 34.19 9.60 -31.36
CA GLU A 812 33.53 10.66 -30.61
C GLU A 812 32.04 10.39 -30.42
N VAL A 813 31.42 11.12 -29.51
CA VAL A 813 29.96 11.15 -29.36
C VAL A 813 29.49 12.58 -29.57
N ARG A 814 28.46 12.74 -30.41
CA ARG A 814 27.84 14.03 -30.69
C ARG A 814 26.38 14.03 -30.32
N ARG A 815 25.92 15.18 -29.84
CA ARG A 815 24.52 15.47 -29.53
C ARG A 815 23.93 16.36 -30.62
N TYR A 816 22.80 15.96 -31.17
CA TYR A 816 22.07 16.64 -32.21
C TYR A 816 20.69 17.05 -31.68
N GLN A 817 20.27 18.27 -31.95
CA GLN A 817 18.85 18.57 -31.96
C GLN A 817 18.23 17.92 -33.21
N LEU A 818 17.02 17.36 -33.13
CA LEU A 818 16.37 16.76 -34.29
C LEU A 818 16.26 17.77 -35.45
N GLY A 819 16.85 17.44 -36.60
CA GLY A 819 16.96 18.32 -37.79
C GLY A 819 18.25 19.16 -37.85
N GLU A 820 19.08 19.15 -36.81
CA GLU A 820 20.41 19.76 -36.81
C GLU A 820 21.37 18.93 -37.67
N LYS A 821 22.08 19.60 -38.59
CA LYS A 821 23.05 18.93 -39.47
C LYS A 821 24.41 18.68 -38.79
N ASN A 822 24.80 19.53 -37.85
CA ASN A 822 26.11 19.51 -37.20
C ASN A 822 25.93 19.35 -35.69
N GLY A 823 26.10 18.14 -35.17
CA GLY A 823 25.96 17.87 -33.74
C GLY A 823 27.08 18.48 -32.89
N THR A 824 26.77 18.80 -31.64
CA THR A 824 27.71 19.28 -30.62
C THR A 824 28.53 18.10 -30.08
N LEU A 825 29.86 18.22 -30.02
CA LEU A 825 30.74 17.22 -29.39
C LEU A 825 30.45 17.13 -27.87
N VAL A 826 30.22 15.92 -27.36
CA VAL A 826 29.91 15.69 -25.93
C VAL A 826 30.79 14.64 -25.26
N ALA A 827 31.48 13.78 -26.02
CA ALA A 827 32.52 12.87 -25.51
C ALA A 827 33.56 12.57 -26.58
N GLY A 828 34.82 12.37 -26.18
CA GLY A 828 35.94 12.11 -27.10
C GLY A 828 36.35 13.34 -27.93
N GLY A 829 36.58 13.15 -29.23
CA GLY A 829 36.92 14.23 -30.18
C GLY A 829 38.40 14.63 -30.22
N ASN A 830 39.29 13.90 -29.52
CA ASN A 830 40.74 14.08 -29.55
C ASN A 830 41.47 12.89 -30.23
N GLY A 831 40.80 12.27 -31.21
CA GLY A 831 41.29 11.09 -31.92
C GLY A 831 41.23 9.80 -31.11
N LYS A 832 41.64 8.70 -31.76
CA LYS A 832 41.74 7.36 -31.17
C LYS A 832 42.75 7.33 -30.03
N GLY A 833 42.37 6.84 -28.85
CA GLY A 833 43.34 6.61 -27.77
C GLY A 833 42.72 6.27 -26.42
N GLY A 834 43.57 6.00 -25.44
CA GLY A 834 43.18 5.61 -24.06
C GLY A 834 43.15 6.76 -23.06
N GLY A 835 43.41 8.01 -23.47
CA GLY A 835 43.33 9.18 -22.60
C GLY A 835 41.92 9.42 -22.05
N ARG A 836 41.79 10.29 -21.02
CA ARG A 836 40.47 10.63 -20.44
C ARG A 836 39.59 11.47 -21.36
N ASN A 837 40.18 12.15 -22.34
CA ASN A 837 39.50 12.93 -23.37
C ASN A 837 39.47 12.22 -24.74
N GLN A 838 39.83 10.93 -24.78
CA GLN A 838 39.88 10.11 -25.99
C GLN A 838 38.97 8.88 -25.83
N LEU A 839 38.50 8.38 -26.98
CA LEU A 839 37.73 7.16 -27.12
C LEU A 839 38.42 6.28 -28.18
N ASN A 840 38.11 5.00 -28.18
CA ASN A 840 38.55 4.03 -29.17
C ASN A 840 37.39 3.06 -29.43
N GLU A 841 36.76 3.23 -30.58
CA GLU A 841 35.54 2.53 -31.00
C GLU A 841 34.40 2.64 -29.97
N PRO A 842 33.79 3.84 -29.80
CA PRO A 842 32.61 3.98 -28.96
C PRO A 842 31.41 3.25 -29.57
N THR A 843 31.07 2.06 -29.08
CA THR A 843 30.07 1.19 -29.74
C THR A 843 28.66 1.31 -29.18
N TYR A 844 28.51 1.82 -27.96
CA TYR A 844 27.23 1.94 -27.27
C TYR A 844 27.21 3.19 -26.42
N LEU A 845 26.02 3.75 -26.20
CA LEU A 845 25.88 4.89 -25.31
C LEU A 845 24.55 4.89 -24.56
N PHE A 846 24.60 5.43 -23.35
CA PHE A 846 23.45 5.68 -22.50
C PHE A 846 23.52 7.12 -21.98
N VAL A 847 22.38 7.79 -21.85
CA VAL A 847 22.31 9.15 -21.33
C VAL A 847 21.37 9.19 -20.14
N ASP A 848 21.88 9.59 -18.98
CA ASP A 848 21.06 9.72 -17.77
C ASP A 848 20.27 11.04 -17.75
N ARG A 849 19.38 11.19 -16.76
CA ARG A 849 18.56 12.40 -16.59
C ARG A 849 19.35 13.67 -16.35
N GLN A 850 20.58 13.56 -15.84
CA GLN A 850 21.48 14.70 -15.66
C GLN A 850 22.23 15.04 -16.97
N ARG A 851 21.95 14.32 -18.06
CA ARG A 851 22.65 14.38 -19.36
C ARG A 851 24.14 14.05 -19.25
N ASN A 852 24.48 13.15 -18.33
CA ASN A 852 25.78 12.51 -18.38
C ASN A 852 25.75 11.42 -19.45
N VAL A 853 26.80 11.36 -20.26
CA VAL A 853 26.94 10.42 -21.36
C VAL A 853 27.83 9.27 -20.91
N TYR A 854 27.29 8.06 -20.91
CA TYR A 854 28.00 6.82 -20.63
C TYR A 854 28.32 6.19 -21.96
N VAL A 855 29.58 5.85 -22.19
CA VAL A 855 30.06 5.33 -23.47
C VAL A 855 30.83 4.05 -23.24
N SER A 856 30.49 3.03 -24.02
CA SER A 856 31.29 1.82 -24.13
C SER A 856 32.48 2.09 -25.00
N ASP A 857 33.62 2.31 -24.37
CA ASP A 857 34.91 2.53 -25.01
C ASP A 857 35.52 1.15 -25.32
N SER A 858 34.89 0.45 -26.26
CA SER A 858 35.00 -1.00 -26.49
C SER A 858 36.44 -1.48 -26.62
N SER A 859 37.20 -0.84 -27.51
CA SER A 859 38.59 -1.23 -27.80
C SER A 859 39.57 -0.82 -26.70
N ASN A 860 39.18 0.06 -25.76
CA ASN A 860 39.92 0.34 -24.53
C ASN A 860 39.44 -0.50 -23.33
N HIS A 861 38.46 -1.39 -23.53
CA HIS A 861 37.96 -2.31 -22.52
C HIS A 861 37.49 -1.64 -21.23
N ARG A 862 36.74 -0.54 -21.39
CA ARG A 862 36.24 0.26 -20.27
C ARG A 862 34.91 0.91 -20.62
N VAL A 863 34.18 1.31 -19.59
CA VAL A 863 33.03 2.21 -19.71
C VAL A 863 33.41 3.55 -19.10
N MET A 864 33.16 4.61 -19.86
CA MET A 864 33.51 5.97 -19.48
C MET A 864 32.25 6.84 -19.34
N LYS A 865 32.21 7.68 -18.31
CA LYS A 865 31.14 8.67 -18.05
C LYS A 865 31.67 10.07 -18.28
N TRP A 866 30.99 10.84 -19.13
CA TRP A 866 31.19 12.28 -19.26
C TRP A 866 30.05 13.01 -18.61
N ASN A 867 30.37 13.86 -17.65
CA ASN A 867 29.37 14.79 -17.12
C ASN A 867 29.05 15.85 -18.19
N LYS A 868 27.84 16.40 -18.15
CA LYS A 868 27.42 17.44 -19.11
C LYS A 868 28.45 18.58 -19.17
N GLY A 869 29.03 18.80 -20.35
CA GLY A 869 30.02 19.86 -20.60
C GLY A 869 31.45 19.56 -20.13
N ALA A 870 31.72 18.35 -19.62
CA ALA A 870 33.07 17.94 -19.24
C ALA A 870 33.97 17.77 -20.47
N LYS A 871 35.24 18.16 -20.34
CA LYS A 871 36.27 17.98 -21.38
C LYS A 871 36.96 16.61 -21.30
N GLU A 872 36.82 15.93 -20.17
CA GLU A 872 37.40 14.62 -19.88
C GLU A 872 36.33 13.72 -19.25
N GLY A 873 36.42 12.43 -19.53
CA GLY A 873 35.57 11.39 -18.98
C GLY A 873 36.19 10.69 -17.77
N ILE A 874 35.34 9.99 -17.03
CA ILE A 874 35.68 9.24 -15.84
C ILE A 874 35.50 7.75 -16.16
N VAL A 875 36.51 6.94 -15.91
CA VAL A 875 36.37 5.48 -16.00
C VAL A 875 35.51 4.99 -14.84
N ILE A 876 34.38 4.37 -15.16
CA ILE A 876 33.38 3.91 -14.18
C ILE A 876 33.24 2.38 -14.13
N ALA A 877 33.73 1.68 -15.14
CA ALA A 877 33.91 0.22 -15.12
C ALA A 877 35.05 -0.18 -16.05
N GLY A 878 35.74 -1.27 -15.71
CA GLY A 878 36.93 -1.72 -16.44
C GLY A 878 38.12 -0.77 -16.27
N GLY A 879 38.93 -0.63 -17.34
CA GLY A 879 40.09 0.26 -17.34
C GLY A 879 41.37 -0.33 -16.73
N HIS A 880 41.35 -1.61 -16.40
CA HIS A 880 42.50 -2.39 -15.92
C HIS A 880 43.06 -3.33 -16.99
N GLY A 881 42.94 -2.94 -18.27
CA GLY A 881 43.27 -3.77 -19.42
C GLY A 881 42.20 -4.81 -19.74
N GLN A 882 42.39 -5.52 -20.86
CA GLN A 882 41.54 -6.62 -21.29
C GLN A 882 41.64 -7.79 -20.29
N GLY A 883 40.52 -8.37 -19.88
CA GLY A 883 40.52 -9.59 -19.09
C GLY A 883 39.15 -9.93 -18.51
N ASN A 884 39.08 -11.02 -17.75
CA ASN A 884 37.85 -11.56 -17.17
C ASN A 884 37.75 -11.39 -15.65
N ALA A 885 38.72 -10.73 -15.00
CA ALA A 885 38.62 -10.37 -13.59
C ALA A 885 37.40 -9.48 -13.35
N LEU A 886 36.89 -9.42 -12.12
CA LEU A 886 35.73 -8.57 -11.77
C LEU A 886 36.03 -7.07 -11.90
N THR A 887 37.30 -6.68 -11.96
CA THR A 887 37.76 -5.30 -12.21
C THR A 887 37.99 -5.01 -13.70
N GLN A 888 37.96 -6.04 -14.56
CA GLN A 888 38.28 -5.95 -15.98
C GLN A 888 37.03 -6.18 -16.83
N LEU A 889 37.08 -5.66 -18.05
CA LEU A 889 36.12 -5.88 -19.11
C LEU A 889 36.89 -6.38 -20.34
N SER A 890 36.20 -7.01 -21.28
CA SER A 890 36.72 -7.42 -22.58
C SER A 890 35.70 -7.04 -23.64
N HIS A 891 36.00 -5.94 -24.32
CA HIS A 891 35.19 -5.35 -25.39
C HIS A 891 33.71 -5.08 -24.98
N PRO A 892 33.49 -4.25 -23.94
CA PRO A 892 32.15 -4.01 -23.41
C PRO A 892 31.26 -3.30 -24.43
N ASN A 893 29.99 -3.71 -24.54
CA ASN A 893 29.05 -3.16 -25.52
C ASN A 893 27.83 -2.52 -24.85
N GLY A 894 26.69 -3.19 -24.73
CA GLY A 894 25.46 -2.64 -24.16
C GLY A 894 25.67 -2.07 -22.75
N ILE A 895 25.14 -0.87 -22.52
CA ILE A 895 25.16 -0.18 -21.24
C ILE A 895 23.73 0.19 -20.84
N PHE A 896 23.40 -0.06 -19.57
CA PHE A 896 22.22 0.52 -18.94
C PHE A 896 22.59 1.11 -17.57
N VAL A 897 22.02 2.25 -17.21
CA VAL A 897 22.19 2.86 -15.88
C VAL A 897 20.83 3.09 -15.25
N ASP A 898 20.62 2.52 -14.08
CA ASP A 898 19.35 2.69 -13.35
C ASP A 898 19.29 4.05 -12.61
N THR A 899 18.14 4.34 -12.01
CA THR A 899 17.91 5.61 -11.29
C THR A 899 18.73 5.77 -10.00
N LEU A 900 19.37 4.72 -9.49
CA LEU A 900 20.33 4.79 -8.38
C LEU A 900 21.76 5.06 -8.88
N GLY A 901 21.97 5.06 -10.19
CA GLY A 901 23.28 5.18 -10.80
C GLY A 901 24.06 3.87 -10.84
N THR A 902 23.38 2.72 -10.69
CA THR A 902 23.98 1.39 -10.88
C THR A 902 24.18 1.15 -12.37
N LEU A 903 25.40 0.77 -12.76
CA LEU A 903 25.79 0.49 -14.13
C LEU A 903 25.68 -1.01 -14.43
N TYR A 904 25.03 -1.35 -15.55
CA TYR A 904 24.97 -2.69 -16.12
C TYR A 904 25.70 -2.69 -17.47
N VAL A 905 26.57 -3.66 -17.69
CA VAL A 905 27.43 -3.73 -18.88
C VAL A 905 27.40 -5.14 -19.47
N ALA A 906 27.17 -5.25 -20.78
CA ALA A 906 27.42 -6.46 -21.53
C ALA A 906 28.93 -6.57 -21.78
N ASP A 907 29.57 -7.51 -21.10
CA ASP A 907 30.99 -7.79 -21.23
C ASP A 907 31.18 -8.83 -22.34
N SER A 908 31.11 -8.35 -23.59
CA SER A 908 30.81 -9.17 -24.77
C SER A 908 31.77 -10.34 -24.98
N HIS A 909 33.08 -10.12 -24.93
CA HIS A 909 34.06 -11.19 -25.12
C HIS A 909 34.26 -12.09 -23.89
N ASN A 910 33.69 -11.71 -22.74
CA ASN A 910 33.64 -12.57 -21.55
C ASN A 910 32.28 -13.26 -21.37
N HIS A 911 31.35 -13.09 -22.33
CA HIS A 911 30.06 -13.78 -22.39
C HIS A 911 29.22 -13.64 -21.11
N ARG A 912 29.17 -12.42 -20.55
CA ARG A 912 28.48 -12.14 -19.29
C ARG A 912 27.91 -10.74 -19.24
N VAL A 913 26.94 -10.53 -18.35
CA VAL A 913 26.46 -9.21 -17.97
C VAL A 913 26.92 -8.92 -16.54
N MET A 914 27.56 -7.77 -16.36
CA MET A 914 28.11 -7.35 -15.08
C MET A 914 27.44 -6.07 -14.56
N ARG A 915 27.37 -5.94 -13.24
CA ARG A 915 26.79 -4.80 -12.52
C ARG A 915 27.83 -4.12 -11.63
N TRP A 916 27.88 -2.78 -11.66
CA TRP A 916 28.68 -1.93 -10.77
C TRP A 916 27.79 -0.97 -10.01
N THR A 917 27.92 -0.94 -8.68
CA THR A 917 27.22 0.01 -7.81
C THR A 917 28.12 1.21 -7.48
N GLN A 918 27.53 2.37 -7.21
CA GLN A 918 28.30 3.53 -6.76
C GLN A 918 28.87 3.29 -5.34
N GLY A 919 30.19 3.42 -5.18
CA GLY A 919 30.92 3.24 -3.91
C GLY A 919 32.41 2.91 -4.10
N ASP A 920 33.14 2.67 -3.01
CA ASP A 920 34.61 2.45 -3.00
C ASP A 920 35.08 1.14 -3.66
N LYS A 921 34.15 0.23 -4.01
CA LYS A 921 34.48 -1.06 -4.63
C LYS A 921 34.67 -0.89 -6.14
N LYS A 922 35.92 -0.90 -6.61
CA LYS A 922 36.30 -0.83 -8.04
C LYS A 922 36.12 -2.17 -8.81
N GLN A 923 35.21 -3.04 -8.36
CA GLN A 923 34.96 -4.35 -9.00
C GLN A 923 33.46 -4.56 -9.23
N GLY A 924 33.12 -5.20 -10.35
CA GLY A 924 31.75 -5.54 -10.71
C GLY A 924 31.31 -6.89 -10.15
N THR A 925 30.02 -7.18 -10.33
CA THR A 925 29.41 -8.47 -10.01
C THR A 925 28.77 -9.04 -11.26
N VAL A 926 29.02 -10.32 -11.57
CA VAL A 926 28.30 -11.02 -12.65
C VAL A 926 26.85 -11.24 -12.21
N ILE A 927 25.88 -10.81 -13.02
CA ILE A 927 24.45 -10.98 -12.71
C ILE A 927 23.80 -12.11 -13.51
N VAL A 928 24.18 -12.27 -14.78
CA VAL A 928 23.74 -13.36 -15.67
C VAL A 928 24.87 -13.69 -16.66
N GLY A 929 24.91 -14.92 -17.16
CA GLY A 929 26.00 -15.41 -18.01
C GLY A 929 27.26 -15.75 -17.22
N GLY A 930 28.43 -15.72 -17.87
CA GLY A 930 29.72 -16.03 -17.22
C GLY A 930 30.02 -17.52 -17.07
N ASN A 931 29.18 -18.40 -17.62
CA ASN A 931 29.35 -19.85 -17.63
C ASN A 931 29.98 -20.38 -18.93
N GLY A 932 30.87 -19.57 -19.53
CA GLY A 932 31.47 -19.84 -20.85
C GLY A 932 30.58 -19.49 -22.04
N GLU A 933 31.18 -19.54 -23.22
CA GLU A 933 30.47 -19.41 -24.50
C GLU A 933 29.54 -20.62 -24.71
N GLY A 934 28.29 -20.38 -25.10
CA GLY A 934 27.36 -21.47 -25.39
C GLY A 934 25.89 -21.03 -25.54
N GLU A 935 25.02 -22.00 -25.85
CA GLU A 935 23.60 -21.78 -26.16
C GLU A 935 22.63 -22.07 -25.00
N GLY A 936 23.16 -22.43 -23.82
CA GLY A 936 22.38 -22.66 -22.60
C GLY A 936 21.60 -21.42 -22.15
N GLY A 937 20.61 -21.60 -21.27
CA GLY A 937 19.84 -20.47 -20.72
C GLY A 937 20.68 -19.53 -19.85
N ASN A 938 21.80 -20.01 -19.32
CA ASN A 938 22.75 -19.30 -18.47
C ASN A 938 24.10 -19.03 -19.18
N GLN A 939 24.14 -19.17 -20.50
CA GLN A 939 25.31 -18.93 -21.36
C GLN A 939 24.96 -17.92 -22.45
N PHE A 940 25.98 -17.19 -22.91
CA PHE A 940 25.88 -16.27 -24.05
C PHE A 940 27.01 -16.56 -25.04
N ASN A 941 26.83 -16.16 -26.28
CA ASN A 941 27.87 -16.02 -27.28
C ASN A 941 27.89 -14.56 -27.75
N GLY A 942 28.83 -13.80 -27.21
CA GLY A 942 28.99 -12.37 -27.50
C GLY A 942 27.75 -11.52 -27.21
N PRO A 943 27.33 -11.33 -25.94
CA PRO A 943 26.19 -10.48 -25.64
C PRO A 943 26.48 -9.03 -26.02
N THR A 944 25.57 -8.37 -26.73
CA THR A 944 25.77 -7.01 -27.26
C THR A 944 24.82 -6.02 -26.61
N GLY A 945 23.54 -6.00 -27.00
CA GLY A 945 22.53 -5.07 -26.50
C GLY A 945 21.92 -5.47 -25.17
N LEU A 946 21.59 -4.48 -24.33
CA LEU A 946 20.89 -4.66 -23.05
C LEU A 946 19.74 -3.67 -22.93
N SER A 947 18.56 -4.16 -22.57
CA SER A 947 17.41 -3.31 -22.25
C SER A 947 16.61 -3.90 -21.10
N PHE A 948 15.82 -3.05 -20.47
CA PHE A 948 15.14 -3.32 -19.22
C PHE A 948 13.67 -2.93 -19.36
N ASP A 949 12.75 -3.81 -18.96
CA ASP A 949 11.31 -3.48 -18.94
C ASP A 949 10.90 -2.80 -17.63
N ARG A 950 9.72 -2.16 -17.59
CA ARG A 950 9.23 -1.46 -16.39
C ARG A 950 9.13 -2.32 -15.12
N HIS A 951 9.19 -3.64 -15.22
CA HIS A 951 9.09 -4.59 -14.11
C HIS A 951 10.45 -4.99 -13.54
N GLY A 952 11.57 -4.53 -14.12
CA GLY A 952 12.88 -4.98 -13.68
C GLY A 952 13.44 -6.16 -14.46
N ASN A 953 12.78 -6.68 -15.50
CA ASN A 953 13.34 -7.79 -16.26
C ASN A 953 14.43 -7.28 -17.22
N LEU A 954 15.53 -8.03 -17.31
CA LEU A 954 16.66 -7.76 -18.20
C LEU A 954 16.48 -8.54 -19.49
N TYR A 955 16.65 -7.86 -20.62
CA TYR A 955 16.67 -8.42 -21.96
C TYR A 955 18.06 -8.25 -22.53
N VAL A 956 18.65 -9.34 -23.02
CA VAL A 956 20.02 -9.41 -23.52
C VAL A 956 20.01 -9.93 -24.95
N VAL A 957 20.61 -9.18 -25.87
CA VAL A 957 20.93 -9.70 -27.20
C VAL A 957 22.09 -10.66 -27.10
N ASP A 958 21.88 -11.89 -27.52
CA ASP A 958 22.86 -12.97 -27.56
C ASP A 958 23.28 -13.15 -29.03
N MET A 959 24.19 -12.28 -29.50
CA MET A 959 24.46 -12.03 -30.92
C MET A 959 24.88 -13.30 -31.67
N GLY A 960 25.86 -14.04 -31.12
CA GLY A 960 26.40 -15.25 -31.73
C GLY A 960 25.41 -16.42 -31.73
N ASN A 961 24.45 -16.40 -30.81
CA ASN A 961 23.36 -17.39 -30.75
C ASN A 961 22.07 -16.88 -31.39
N HIS A 962 22.07 -15.78 -32.14
CA HIS A 962 20.94 -15.36 -32.96
C HIS A 962 19.60 -15.24 -32.20
N ARG A 963 19.62 -14.74 -30.95
CA ARG A 963 18.44 -14.66 -30.09
C ARG A 963 18.48 -13.48 -29.11
N VAL A 964 17.34 -13.23 -28.47
CA VAL A 964 17.22 -12.36 -27.29
C VAL A 964 16.73 -13.18 -26.11
N GLN A 965 17.41 -13.08 -24.96
CA GLN A 965 17.02 -13.76 -23.72
C GLN A 965 16.49 -12.75 -22.69
N ARG A 966 15.42 -13.12 -21.99
CA ARG A 966 14.85 -12.38 -20.86
C ARG A 966 15.16 -13.09 -19.55
N PHE A 967 15.63 -12.32 -18.57
CA PHE A 967 15.91 -12.74 -17.20
C PHE A 967 15.00 -11.96 -16.25
N SER A 968 14.45 -12.63 -15.25
CA SER A 968 13.58 -12.03 -14.24
C SER A 968 14.29 -11.94 -12.89
N ILE A 969 13.80 -11.03 -12.04
CA ILE A 969 14.22 -10.90 -10.65
C ILE A 969 13.32 -11.80 -9.79
N GLU A 970 13.90 -12.50 -8.81
CA GLU A 970 13.18 -13.35 -7.84
C GLU A 970 12.46 -12.57 -6.75
#